data_AF-I0I1U5-F1
#
_entry.id   AF-I0I1U5-F1
#
_cell.length_a   1.000
_cell.length_b   1.000
_cell.length_c   1.000
_cell.angle_alpha   90.00
_cell.angle_beta   90.00
_cell.angle_gamma   90.00
#
_symmetry.space_group_name_H-M   'P 1'
#
loop_
_entity.id
_entity.type
_entity.pdbx_description
1 polymer ?
#
loop_
_entity_poly.entity_id
_entity_poly.type
_entity_poly.pdbx_seq_one_letter_code
_entity_poly.pdbx_strand_id
1 'polypeptide(L)'
;MLSERQRRLWGNGLQAAALLLAALPALWPFLQLGLTQSADGMLHVLRIALLTAHQQEGVLYPRWVPDLVLGYGYPLLAFYGPATYYLASTFVWLGADATGALLLTFTALLLLAGVGAYLLVYDWLEGMEGWRRRAAATVSAVAYLYAPYLLLNVYARGAVAEAGAQMLLPWIMWCLRRIVRSENPTPAALGFALSAALLAVTHNISLLFMPPMIVLYGLAVIVQARDLPWPLLPRVGVIVLAGVAALGVSAFFWAPLLLERTFLAPTAFAIAARYVGENTWTWSNFLDMSFPFEYSTAIPFQLGIVQLSIAIIGFAVAPRRAAEWWMLAAVVFFAALMVSAWALPLWLSSEVLLIAQFPWRLLAVMSLPLAIFPAGIVARIRPRWAALVSAAALIGVIIGAQRPVATAFGPLLNQPTAVGRPAVAQFEFQTHAYGTSSSSEFMPRWAGVDLFGDAKQDTTVASGPALHLDIATPVEMRLVVTTSLPVDLRIANFYFPGWSATIDEQAAALRPDPERGLQTLTVPAGAHAIVIRNAGNRLHQATTWVSLATLAVLAVGVWVSGARRRWLAIVPALCLGVGLYAALQPVPQPRAWFSTQVAVGGGTMELLGVRYQVEEGQFLHLFPYWFIRSPADGRIHWRLVDPAGRPVASTSGDAFFNTVRLASLPAQTLFDDAHQLALPPGLAAGSYTLEVGVAAPGETPTFAAAGVLQLPNVPPAEPPSMQPLHLRFGSSIRLDGWSARVDGRAGAEATPLLILRPGQTLEYTFYWRAEGAVEENYHGFVHLLDHAQRAVRQHDKTAGSLLAPSRLWNAFYPQPDGYRFVIDAEMPGGLYYPIAGLYRFEDGQRLPITGADGQSLGTEFALPTVKVLSIPKTTPEQRIDVRIGDWGSLRGFTLTPKSATVRPGDVITLTLYYQANASASVDYTRFIHVHSPTLGMATQQDAPPLDGGNPTSSWVAGEQIVETVVLPIPLDAQPGEYTIWFGMYDPGNGARAPLHDASGQPLQDNQFKLSVITIE
;
A
#
# COMPACT_ATOMS: atom_id res chain seq x y z
N MET A 1 38.47 -28.35 22.49
CA MET A 1 37.97 -28.87 21.19
C MET A 1 36.45 -28.94 21.24
N LEU A 2 35.74 -28.39 20.26
CA LEU A 2 34.27 -28.49 20.20
C LEU A 2 33.85 -29.95 19.93
N SER A 3 32.86 -30.44 20.67
CA SER A 3 32.18 -31.71 20.38
C SER A 3 31.58 -31.70 18.98
N GLU A 4 31.33 -32.86 18.39
CA GLU A 4 30.73 -32.96 17.06
C GLU A 4 29.36 -32.25 16.99
N ARG A 5 28.57 -32.36 18.07
CA ARG A 5 27.30 -31.64 18.23
C ARG A 5 27.50 -30.13 18.22
N GLN A 6 28.49 -29.61 18.94
CA GLN A 6 28.83 -28.19 18.93
C GLN A 6 29.30 -27.74 17.54
N ARG A 7 30.19 -28.48 16.86
CA ARG A 7 30.63 -28.13 15.49
C ARG A 7 29.47 -28.08 14.50
N ARG A 8 28.50 -28.99 14.61
CA ARG A 8 27.28 -28.96 13.79
C ARG A 8 26.42 -27.74 14.09
N LEU A 9 26.20 -27.41 15.37
CA LEU A 9 25.45 -26.22 15.78
C LEU A 9 26.11 -24.93 15.29
N TRP A 10 27.41 -24.79 15.50
CA TRP A 10 28.20 -23.65 14.99
C TRP A 10 28.14 -23.55 13.46
N GLY A 11 28.29 -24.66 12.75
CA GLY A 11 28.20 -24.68 11.30
C GLY A 11 26.80 -24.34 10.76
N ASN A 12 25.74 -24.65 11.50
CA ASN A 12 24.37 -24.29 11.14
C ASN A 12 24.09 -22.80 11.45
N GLY A 13 24.60 -22.29 12.58
CA GLY A 13 24.52 -20.88 12.93
C GLY A 13 25.22 -19.97 11.91
N LEU A 14 26.44 -20.35 11.48
CA LEU A 14 27.16 -19.64 10.41
C LEU A 14 26.40 -19.63 9.08
N GLN A 15 25.74 -20.74 8.74
CA GLN A 15 24.94 -20.82 7.52
C GLN A 15 23.69 -19.94 7.58
N ALA A 16 23.00 -19.92 8.73
CA ALA A 16 21.86 -19.04 8.95
C ALA A 16 22.29 -17.57 8.88
N ALA A 17 23.40 -17.20 9.53
CA ALA A 17 23.97 -15.86 9.45
C ALA A 17 24.34 -15.47 7.99
N ALA A 18 24.92 -16.40 7.22
CA ALA A 18 25.25 -16.14 5.82
C ALA A 18 24.00 -15.89 4.96
N LEU A 19 22.91 -16.64 5.17
CA LEU A 19 21.65 -16.41 4.45
C LEU A 19 20.99 -15.09 4.86
N LEU A 20 21.04 -14.74 6.15
CA LEU A 20 20.54 -13.44 6.63
C LEU A 20 21.31 -12.27 6.02
N LEU A 21 22.65 -12.35 6.00
CA LEU A 21 23.50 -11.33 5.37
C LEU A 21 23.22 -11.24 3.86
N ALA A 22 23.04 -12.37 3.18
CA ALA A 22 22.70 -12.40 1.77
C ALA A 22 21.28 -11.87 1.49
N ALA A 23 20.36 -11.89 2.46
CA ALA A 23 19.01 -11.34 2.32
C ALA A 23 18.96 -9.81 2.52
N LEU A 24 19.97 -9.19 3.14
CA LEU A 24 19.96 -7.74 3.42
C LEU A 24 19.74 -6.87 2.16
N PRO A 25 20.38 -7.13 0.99
CA PRO A 25 20.10 -6.34 -0.20
C PRO A 25 18.69 -6.59 -0.77
N ALA A 26 18.08 -7.77 -0.54
CA ALA A 26 16.70 -8.02 -0.92
C ALA A 26 15.74 -7.21 -0.04
N LEU A 27 15.99 -7.17 1.27
CA LEU A 27 15.20 -6.42 2.26
C LEU A 27 15.49 -4.91 2.27
N TRP A 28 16.47 -4.45 1.48
CA TRP A 28 16.94 -3.06 1.50
C TRP A 28 15.83 -2.02 1.26
N PRO A 29 14.88 -2.22 0.30
CA PRO A 29 13.77 -1.29 0.15
C PRO A 29 12.93 -1.14 1.41
N PHE A 30 12.65 -2.24 2.13
CA PHE A 30 11.91 -2.17 3.40
C PHE A 30 12.67 -1.45 4.51
N LEU A 31 13.99 -1.63 4.57
CA LEU A 31 14.83 -0.93 5.55
C LEU A 31 14.93 0.58 5.29
N GLN A 32 14.76 1.01 4.03
CA GLN A 32 14.84 2.41 3.62
C GLN A 32 13.48 3.12 3.63
N LEU A 33 12.43 2.44 3.17
CA LEU A 33 11.12 3.05 2.88
C LEU A 33 10.01 2.58 3.81
N GLY A 34 10.25 1.54 4.64
CA GLY A 34 9.16 0.78 5.23
C GLY A 34 8.42 -0.02 4.15
N LEU A 35 7.12 -0.26 4.33
CA LEU A 35 6.34 -1.01 3.35
C LEU A 35 6.26 -0.22 2.04
N THR A 36 6.55 -0.86 0.90
CA THR A 36 6.58 -0.18 -0.41
C THR A 36 5.19 -0.01 -1.00
N GLN A 37 5.00 1.07 -1.76
CA GLN A 37 3.83 1.28 -2.60
C GLN A 37 3.75 0.12 -3.60
N SER A 38 2.57 -0.51 -3.64
CA SER A 38 2.33 -1.70 -4.44
C SER A 38 0.86 -1.79 -4.83
N ALA A 39 0.55 -2.61 -5.84
CA ALA A 39 -0.81 -2.75 -6.38
C ALA A 39 -1.83 -3.20 -5.32
N ASP A 40 -1.54 -4.25 -4.56
CA ASP A 40 -2.46 -4.87 -3.59
C ASP A 40 -2.11 -4.51 -2.12
N GLY A 41 -0.96 -3.87 -1.88
CA GLY A 41 -0.41 -3.68 -0.53
C GLY A 41 -1.38 -2.98 0.42
N MET A 42 -2.03 -1.91 -0.03
CA MET A 42 -3.00 -1.18 0.79
C MET A 42 -4.20 -2.06 1.19
N LEU A 43 -4.71 -2.84 0.24
CA LEU A 43 -5.83 -3.76 0.48
C LEU A 43 -5.49 -4.75 1.59
N HIS A 44 -4.26 -5.26 1.60
CA HIS A 44 -3.80 -6.18 2.65
C HIS A 44 -3.67 -5.52 4.02
N VAL A 45 -3.19 -4.28 4.10
CA VAL A 45 -3.12 -3.53 5.37
C VAL A 45 -4.53 -3.33 5.96
N LEU A 46 -5.50 -2.94 5.15
CA LEU A 46 -6.90 -2.77 5.55
C LEU A 46 -7.51 -4.07 6.09
N ARG A 47 -7.28 -5.20 5.39
CA ARG A 47 -7.77 -6.52 5.81
C ARG A 47 -7.15 -7.00 7.12
N ILE A 48 -5.87 -6.69 7.36
CA ILE A 48 -5.19 -7.01 8.63
C ILE A 48 -5.85 -6.22 9.76
N ALA A 49 -6.07 -4.91 9.58
CA ALA A 49 -6.71 -4.06 10.59
C ALA A 49 -8.13 -4.55 10.97
N LEU A 50 -8.94 -4.94 9.98
CA LEU A 50 -10.28 -5.51 10.25
C LEU A 50 -10.22 -6.86 10.96
N LEU A 51 -9.34 -7.77 10.53
CA LEU A 51 -9.18 -9.07 11.18
C LEU A 51 -8.80 -8.89 12.64
N THR A 52 -7.85 -8.00 12.96
CA THR A 52 -7.41 -7.79 14.33
C THR A 52 -8.48 -7.10 15.17
N ALA A 53 -9.26 -6.17 14.61
CA ALA A 53 -10.42 -5.58 15.27
C ALA A 53 -11.46 -6.64 15.67
N HIS A 54 -11.81 -7.55 14.75
CA HIS A 54 -12.74 -8.65 15.04
C HIS A 54 -12.19 -9.66 16.05
N GLN A 55 -10.89 -9.98 16.00
CA GLN A 55 -10.26 -10.85 16.99
C GLN A 55 -10.32 -10.23 18.40
N GLN A 56 -10.15 -8.91 18.53
CA GLN A 56 -10.29 -8.19 19.80
C GLN A 56 -11.73 -8.19 20.33
N GLU A 57 -12.72 -8.26 19.42
CA GLU A 57 -14.14 -8.45 19.74
C GLU A 57 -14.50 -9.91 20.03
N GLY A 58 -13.53 -10.83 19.97
CA GLY A 58 -13.75 -12.25 20.23
C GLY A 58 -14.20 -13.05 19.00
N VAL A 59 -14.23 -12.48 17.79
CA VAL A 59 -14.49 -13.26 16.58
C VAL A 59 -13.16 -13.72 15.98
N LEU A 60 -12.72 -14.94 16.32
CA LEU A 60 -11.41 -15.43 15.89
C LEU A 60 -11.28 -15.64 14.38
N TYR A 61 -12.33 -16.13 13.71
CA TYR A 61 -12.35 -16.38 12.27
C TYR A 61 -13.61 -15.79 11.62
N PRO A 62 -13.59 -14.48 11.31
CA PRO A 62 -14.72 -13.79 10.69
C PRO A 62 -14.81 -14.15 9.20
N ARG A 63 -15.48 -15.28 8.88
CA ARG A 63 -15.78 -15.66 7.49
C ARG A 63 -16.58 -14.58 6.76
N TRP A 64 -17.49 -13.94 7.49
CA TRP A 64 -18.21 -12.74 7.10
C TRP A 64 -17.58 -11.55 7.82
N VAL A 65 -17.29 -10.49 7.07
CA VAL A 65 -16.73 -9.24 7.59
C VAL A 65 -17.79 -8.15 7.40
N PRO A 66 -18.55 -7.78 8.44
CA PRO A 66 -19.65 -6.81 8.34
C PRO A 66 -19.20 -5.43 7.86
N ASP A 67 -17.98 -5.04 8.21
CA ASP A 67 -17.46 -3.70 7.94
C ASP A 67 -17.23 -3.40 6.43
N LEU A 68 -17.13 -4.44 5.61
CA LEU A 68 -16.82 -4.31 4.18
C LEU A 68 -18.06 -4.02 3.33
N VAL A 69 -17.84 -3.39 2.18
CA VAL A 69 -18.90 -2.84 1.32
C VAL A 69 -19.75 -1.83 2.09
N LEU A 70 -19.08 -0.89 2.76
CA LEU A 70 -19.71 0.19 3.53
C LEU A 70 -20.77 -0.29 4.55
N GLY A 71 -20.52 -1.42 5.20
CA GLY A 71 -21.39 -1.95 6.26
C GLY A 71 -22.40 -3.02 5.80
N TYR A 72 -22.51 -3.30 4.49
CA TYR A 72 -23.39 -4.35 3.99
C TYR A 72 -22.81 -5.77 4.14
N GLY A 73 -21.51 -5.88 4.44
CA GLY A 73 -20.81 -7.11 4.74
C GLY A 73 -20.31 -7.89 3.52
N TYR A 74 -19.19 -8.61 3.71
CA TYR A 74 -18.50 -9.32 2.62
C TYR A 74 -17.90 -10.65 3.09
N PRO A 75 -18.01 -11.76 2.33
CA PRO A 75 -17.52 -13.08 2.74
C PRO A 75 -16.01 -13.26 2.49
N LEU A 76 -15.19 -12.26 2.84
CA LEU A 76 -13.78 -12.18 2.44
C LEU A 76 -12.97 -13.44 2.84
N LEU A 77 -12.95 -13.78 4.13
CA LEU A 77 -12.12 -14.87 4.64
C LEU A 77 -12.74 -16.27 4.43
N ALA A 78 -13.95 -16.33 3.85
CA ALA A 78 -14.53 -17.56 3.35
C ALA A 78 -13.94 -17.98 1.99
N PHE A 79 -13.53 -17.01 1.16
CA PHE A 79 -13.05 -17.27 -0.21
C PHE A 79 -11.61 -16.83 -0.49
N TYR A 80 -11.05 -15.92 0.31
CA TYR A 80 -9.65 -15.53 0.26
C TYR A 80 -8.82 -16.28 1.31
N GLY A 81 -7.63 -16.75 0.92
CA GLY A 81 -6.75 -17.54 1.79
C GLY A 81 -6.34 -16.78 3.07
N PRO A 82 -6.76 -17.23 4.27
CA PRO A 82 -6.56 -16.44 5.49
C PRO A 82 -5.16 -16.54 6.12
N ALA A 83 -4.35 -17.55 5.77
CA ALA A 83 -3.16 -17.93 6.55
C ALA A 83 -2.13 -16.80 6.73
N THR A 84 -1.89 -15.99 5.70
CA THR A 84 -0.95 -14.87 5.77
C THR A 84 -1.45 -13.74 6.67
N TYR A 85 -2.77 -13.54 6.77
CA TYR A 85 -3.36 -12.57 7.70
C TYR A 85 -3.26 -13.04 9.15
N TYR A 86 -3.35 -14.34 9.42
CA TYR A 86 -3.11 -14.84 10.77
C TYR A 86 -1.64 -14.72 11.20
N LEU A 87 -0.70 -14.90 10.27
CA LEU A 87 0.70 -14.57 10.52
C LEU A 87 0.89 -13.08 10.81
N ALA A 88 0.29 -12.19 10.02
CA ALA A 88 0.31 -10.76 10.27
C ALA A 88 -0.34 -10.39 11.61
N SER A 89 -1.50 -10.97 11.94
CA SER A 89 -2.19 -10.73 13.22
C SER A 89 -1.29 -11.06 14.40
N THR A 90 -0.46 -12.11 14.30
CA THR A 90 0.50 -12.46 15.36
C THR A 90 1.48 -11.31 15.60
N PHE A 91 1.95 -10.62 14.57
CA PHE A 91 2.80 -9.44 14.73
C PHE A 91 2.04 -8.26 15.34
N VAL A 92 0.76 -8.09 15.02
CA VAL A 92 -0.08 -7.07 15.67
C VAL A 92 -0.24 -7.35 17.17
N TRP A 93 -0.50 -8.60 17.55
CA TRP A 93 -0.51 -9.02 18.96
C TRP A 93 0.84 -8.82 19.68
N LEU A 94 1.95 -8.77 18.93
CA LEU A 94 3.28 -8.46 19.44
C LEU A 94 3.63 -6.96 19.43
N GLY A 95 2.69 -6.09 19.04
CA GLY A 95 2.81 -4.64 19.11
C GLY A 95 3.12 -3.93 17.79
N ALA A 96 3.11 -4.63 16.65
CA ALA A 96 3.19 -3.97 15.34
C ALA A 96 1.83 -3.35 14.95
N ASP A 97 1.85 -2.25 14.21
CA ASP A 97 0.67 -1.77 13.49
C ASP A 97 0.39 -2.64 12.25
N ALA A 98 -0.74 -2.42 11.56
CA ALA A 98 -1.12 -3.24 10.39
C ALA A 98 -0.08 -3.19 9.25
N THR A 99 0.53 -2.01 9.03
CA THR A 99 1.57 -1.79 8.02
C THR A 99 2.85 -2.55 8.37
N GLY A 100 3.34 -2.42 9.60
CA GLY A 100 4.51 -3.13 10.11
C GLY A 100 4.28 -4.64 10.15
N ALA A 101 3.09 -5.10 10.51
CA ALA A 101 2.73 -6.52 10.49
C ALA A 101 2.81 -7.12 9.08
N LEU A 102 2.37 -6.40 8.04
CA LEU A 102 2.51 -6.85 6.66
C LEU A 102 3.97 -6.88 6.20
N LEU A 103 4.77 -5.86 6.54
CA LEU A 103 6.22 -5.84 6.26
C LEU A 103 6.94 -7.02 6.91
N LEU A 104 6.67 -7.28 8.19
CA LEU A 104 7.22 -8.42 8.93
C LEU A 104 6.77 -9.75 8.33
N THR A 105 5.52 -9.83 7.86
CA THR A 105 5.00 -11.00 7.15
C THR A 105 5.78 -11.25 5.87
N PHE A 106 5.95 -10.25 4.99
CA PHE A 106 6.76 -10.41 3.77
C PHE A 106 8.20 -10.82 4.08
N THR A 107 8.81 -10.19 5.08
CA THR A 107 10.17 -10.52 5.53
C THR A 107 10.26 -11.98 5.97
N ALA A 108 9.32 -12.45 6.78
CA ALA A 108 9.27 -13.84 7.23
C ALA A 108 9.07 -14.81 6.06
N LEU A 109 8.15 -14.52 5.15
CA LEU A 109 7.89 -15.34 3.97
C LEU A 109 9.13 -15.45 3.06
N LEU A 110 9.81 -14.34 2.82
CA LEU A 110 11.02 -14.30 1.99
C LEU A 110 12.14 -15.16 2.61
N LEU A 111 12.42 -14.97 3.90
CA LEU A 111 13.45 -15.75 4.60
C LEU A 111 13.12 -17.25 4.60
N LEU A 112 11.87 -17.61 4.88
CA LEU A 112 11.42 -19.00 4.88
C LEU A 112 11.48 -19.63 3.48
N ALA A 113 11.26 -18.86 2.41
CA ALA A 113 11.39 -19.32 1.03
C ALA A 113 12.84 -19.74 0.74
N GLY A 114 13.81 -18.90 1.12
CA GLY A 114 15.25 -19.19 0.99
C GLY A 114 15.67 -20.42 1.80
N VAL A 115 15.19 -20.56 3.04
CA VAL A 115 15.47 -21.74 3.88
C VAL A 115 14.89 -23.01 3.26
N GLY A 116 13.66 -22.99 2.75
CA GLY A 116 13.05 -24.13 2.07
C GLY A 116 13.88 -24.58 0.86
N ALA A 117 14.28 -23.63 0.01
CA ALA A 117 15.12 -23.90 -1.17
C ALA A 117 16.50 -24.46 -0.78
N TYR A 118 17.11 -23.90 0.28
CA TYR A 118 18.36 -24.42 0.84
C TYR A 118 18.21 -25.88 1.25
N LEU A 119 17.18 -26.21 2.04
CA LEU A 119 16.98 -27.57 2.57
C LEU A 119 16.69 -28.57 1.45
N LEU A 120 15.90 -28.18 0.45
CA LEU A 120 15.60 -29.01 -0.72
C LEU A 120 16.88 -29.36 -1.49
N VAL A 121 17.67 -28.36 -1.88
CA VAL A 121 18.90 -28.58 -2.67
C VAL A 121 19.99 -29.24 -1.83
N TYR A 122 20.08 -28.91 -0.54
CA TYR A 122 20.92 -29.64 0.38
C TYR A 122 20.53 -31.11 0.34
N ASP A 123 19.29 -31.51 0.62
CA ASP A 123 18.86 -32.93 0.58
C ASP A 123 19.08 -33.59 -0.79
N TRP A 124 18.88 -32.86 -1.89
CA TRP A 124 19.10 -33.36 -3.23
C TRP A 124 20.54 -33.80 -3.48
N LEU A 125 21.50 -32.97 -3.10
CA LEU A 125 22.93 -33.19 -3.34
C LEU A 125 23.58 -34.14 -2.31
N GLU A 126 22.80 -35.06 -1.75
CA GLU A 126 23.26 -36.15 -0.91
C GLU A 126 24.33 -37.00 -1.61
N GLY A 127 25.37 -37.40 -0.88
CA GLY A 127 26.53 -38.13 -1.41
C GLY A 127 27.67 -37.24 -1.92
N MET A 128 27.49 -35.92 -1.99
CA MET A 128 28.60 -34.97 -2.19
C MET A 128 29.27 -34.55 -0.89
N GLU A 129 30.51 -34.06 -1.00
CA GLU A 129 31.26 -33.47 0.11
C GLU A 129 30.43 -32.37 0.80
N GLY A 130 30.36 -32.42 2.13
CA GLY A 130 29.45 -31.58 2.91
C GLY A 130 29.62 -30.07 2.68
N TRP A 131 30.83 -29.59 2.41
CA TRP A 131 31.07 -28.17 2.12
C TRP A 131 30.57 -27.77 0.72
N ARG A 132 30.74 -28.62 -0.31
CA ARG A 132 30.25 -28.35 -1.67
C ARG A 132 28.74 -28.35 -1.70
N ARG A 133 28.13 -29.31 -0.99
CA ARG A 133 26.69 -29.42 -0.78
C ARG A 133 26.11 -28.15 -0.17
N ARG A 134 26.74 -27.61 0.89
CA ARG A 134 26.36 -26.33 1.50
C ARG A 134 26.50 -25.18 0.51
N ALA A 135 27.62 -25.08 -0.21
CA ALA A 135 27.86 -24.00 -1.16
C ALA A 135 26.80 -23.97 -2.28
N ALA A 136 26.53 -25.12 -2.90
CA ALA A 136 25.52 -25.24 -3.95
C ALA A 136 24.10 -24.94 -3.43
N ALA A 137 23.75 -25.43 -2.23
CA ALA A 137 22.47 -25.13 -1.59
C ALA A 137 22.33 -23.64 -1.24
N THR A 138 23.41 -22.97 -0.81
CA THR A 138 23.42 -21.51 -0.60
C THR A 138 23.16 -20.76 -1.89
N VAL A 139 23.79 -21.14 -3.00
CA VAL A 139 23.54 -20.51 -4.30
C VAL A 139 22.06 -20.61 -4.68
N SER A 140 21.43 -21.77 -4.53
CA SER A 140 19.99 -21.90 -4.82
C SER A 140 19.08 -21.17 -3.85
N ALA A 141 19.44 -21.11 -2.57
CA ALA A 141 18.71 -20.33 -1.58
C ALA A 141 18.72 -18.84 -1.93
N VAL A 142 19.89 -18.30 -2.28
CA VAL A 142 20.03 -16.92 -2.75
C VAL A 142 19.31 -16.72 -4.08
N ALA A 143 19.45 -17.63 -5.05
CA ALA A 143 18.72 -17.54 -6.31
C ALA A 143 17.19 -17.52 -6.14
N TYR A 144 16.65 -18.19 -5.11
CA TYR A 144 15.22 -18.18 -4.84
C TYR A 144 14.77 -16.94 -4.06
N LEU A 145 15.55 -16.50 -3.07
CA LEU A 145 15.35 -15.22 -2.39
C LEU A 145 15.30 -14.05 -3.37
N TYR A 146 16.13 -14.11 -4.41
CA TYR A 146 16.22 -13.08 -5.44
C TYR A 146 15.41 -13.40 -6.70
N ALA A 147 14.60 -14.46 -6.71
CA ALA A 147 13.80 -14.80 -7.88
C ALA A 147 12.94 -13.58 -8.27
N PRO A 148 13.09 -13.00 -9.47
CA PRO A 148 12.49 -11.72 -9.82
C PRO A 148 10.99 -11.68 -9.59
N TYR A 149 10.28 -12.77 -9.92
CA TYR A 149 8.85 -12.85 -9.69
C TYR A 149 8.43 -12.95 -8.21
N LEU A 150 9.25 -13.58 -7.34
CA LEU A 150 9.00 -13.56 -5.90
C LEU A 150 9.16 -12.13 -5.35
N LEU A 151 10.22 -11.43 -5.75
CA LEU A 151 10.47 -10.05 -5.33
C LEU A 151 9.44 -9.08 -5.93
N LEU A 152 8.93 -9.35 -7.13
CA LEU A 152 7.80 -8.63 -7.72
C LEU A 152 6.54 -8.78 -6.85
N ASN A 153 6.25 -9.99 -6.36
CA ASN A 153 5.14 -10.24 -5.44
C ASN A 153 5.30 -9.49 -4.12
N VAL A 154 6.53 -9.32 -3.64
CA VAL A 154 6.84 -8.60 -2.39
C VAL A 154 6.74 -7.08 -2.57
N TYR A 155 7.36 -6.53 -3.63
CA TYR A 155 7.60 -5.09 -3.72
C TYR A 155 6.66 -4.33 -4.67
N ALA A 156 6.40 -4.85 -5.88
CA ALA A 156 5.60 -4.15 -6.89
C ALA A 156 4.11 -4.49 -6.77
N ARG A 157 3.79 -5.77 -6.55
CA ARG A 157 2.40 -6.24 -6.46
C ARG A 157 1.86 -6.21 -5.05
N GLY A 158 2.68 -6.48 -4.02
CA GLY A 158 2.18 -6.65 -2.66
C GLY A 158 1.29 -7.88 -2.48
N ALA A 159 1.46 -8.91 -3.33
CA ALA A 159 0.66 -10.13 -3.37
C ALA A 159 1.09 -11.13 -2.28
N VAL A 160 0.78 -10.84 -1.02
CA VAL A 160 1.26 -11.60 0.15
C VAL A 160 0.86 -13.08 0.14
N ALA A 161 -0.35 -13.40 -0.33
CA ALA A 161 -0.83 -14.77 -0.41
C ALA A 161 -0.04 -15.61 -1.43
N GLU A 162 0.25 -15.04 -2.60
CA GLU A 162 1.05 -15.74 -3.62
C GLU A 162 2.51 -15.90 -3.19
N ALA A 163 3.10 -14.88 -2.54
CA ALA A 163 4.41 -14.99 -1.91
C ALA A 163 4.43 -16.11 -0.85
N GLY A 164 3.35 -16.26 -0.07
CA GLY A 164 3.18 -17.36 0.87
C GLY A 164 3.13 -18.73 0.20
N ALA A 165 2.42 -18.86 -0.93
CA ALA A 165 2.39 -20.10 -1.69
C ALA A 165 3.76 -20.46 -2.30
N GLN A 166 4.48 -19.47 -2.86
CA GLN A 166 5.85 -19.66 -3.34
C GLN A 166 6.78 -20.09 -2.19
N MET A 167 6.69 -19.44 -1.04
CA MET A 167 7.46 -19.82 0.15
C MET A 167 7.24 -21.29 0.50
N LEU A 168 6.00 -21.80 0.45
CA LEU A 168 5.66 -23.18 0.83
C LEU A 168 6.16 -24.23 -0.18
N LEU A 169 6.21 -23.91 -1.47
CA LEU A 169 6.54 -24.85 -2.53
C LEU A 169 7.84 -25.65 -2.28
N PRO A 170 9.00 -25.05 -1.96
CA PRO A 170 10.22 -25.81 -1.67
C PRO A 170 10.12 -26.66 -0.40
N TRP A 171 9.35 -26.24 0.62
CA TRP A 171 9.14 -27.03 1.83
C TRP A 171 8.30 -28.28 1.55
N ILE A 172 7.25 -28.15 0.76
CA ILE A 172 6.39 -29.27 0.33
C ILE A 172 7.22 -30.29 -0.44
N MET A 173 7.99 -29.83 -1.43
CA MET A 173 8.87 -30.70 -2.22
C MET A 173 9.95 -31.36 -1.36
N TRP A 174 10.58 -30.60 -0.45
CA TRP A 174 11.58 -31.15 0.47
C TRP A 174 10.98 -32.25 1.36
N CYS A 175 9.81 -32.01 1.96
CA CYS A 175 9.11 -33.00 2.77
C CYS A 175 8.75 -34.24 1.94
N LEU A 176 8.22 -34.05 0.73
CA LEU A 176 7.86 -35.17 -0.16
C LEU A 176 9.07 -36.05 -0.49
N ARG A 177 10.21 -35.44 -0.83
CA ARG A 177 11.47 -36.15 -1.07
C ARG A 177 11.91 -36.95 0.15
N ARG A 178 11.85 -36.34 1.33
CA ARG A 178 12.25 -36.95 2.61
C ARG A 178 11.35 -38.12 3.01
N ILE A 179 10.07 -38.15 2.65
CA ILE A 179 9.19 -39.33 2.89
C ILE A 179 9.77 -40.57 2.22
N VAL A 180 10.25 -40.44 0.98
CA VAL A 180 10.80 -41.54 0.19
C VAL A 180 12.21 -41.92 0.64
N ARG A 181 13.05 -40.92 0.93
CA ARG A 181 14.51 -41.13 1.15
C ARG A 181 14.95 -41.25 2.61
N SER A 182 14.11 -40.90 3.59
CA SER A 182 14.47 -41.05 5.00
C SER A 182 14.16 -42.44 5.53
N GLU A 183 15.01 -42.98 6.40
CA GLU A 183 14.70 -44.20 7.16
C GLU A 183 13.33 -44.10 7.86
N ASN A 184 13.09 -42.99 8.58
CA ASN A 184 11.80 -42.69 9.21
C ASN A 184 11.05 -41.59 8.44
N PRO A 185 9.91 -41.90 7.79
CA PRO A 185 9.14 -40.92 7.03
C PRO A 185 8.27 -40.00 7.88
N THR A 186 7.94 -40.36 9.13
CA THR A 186 6.91 -39.68 9.94
C THR A 186 7.09 -38.16 10.03
N PRO A 187 8.29 -37.60 10.31
CA PRO A 187 8.47 -36.15 10.38
C PRO A 187 8.23 -35.46 9.04
N ALA A 188 8.63 -36.09 7.94
CA ALA A 188 8.46 -35.57 6.60
C ALA A 188 7.00 -35.71 6.12
N ALA A 189 6.31 -36.78 6.51
CA ALA A 189 4.89 -36.97 6.25
C ALA A 189 4.04 -35.93 6.97
N LEU A 190 4.35 -35.64 8.25
CA LEU A 190 3.69 -34.56 8.99
C LEU A 190 3.99 -33.19 8.36
N GLY A 191 5.25 -32.92 8.04
CA GLY A 191 5.66 -31.68 7.37
C GLY A 191 4.95 -31.49 6.02
N PHE A 192 4.85 -32.54 5.22
CA PHE A 192 4.12 -32.53 3.94
C PHE A 192 2.63 -32.27 4.15
N ALA A 193 1.98 -33.00 5.08
CA ALA A 193 0.56 -32.85 5.36
C ALA A 193 0.22 -31.42 5.79
N LEU A 194 1.00 -30.84 6.72
CA LEU A 194 0.75 -29.49 7.24
C LEU A 194 1.10 -28.40 6.22
N SER A 195 2.22 -28.51 5.49
CA SER A 195 2.59 -27.51 4.48
C SER A 195 1.67 -27.52 3.26
N ALA A 196 1.21 -28.69 2.82
CA ALA A 196 0.21 -28.81 1.75
C ALA A 196 -1.18 -28.34 2.20
N ALA A 197 -1.58 -28.59 3.45
CA ALA A 197 -2.81 -28.00 4.02
C ALA A 197 -2.71 -26.48 4.08
N LEU A 198 -1.55 -25.96 4.52
CA LEU A 198 -1.27 -24.53 4.61
C LEU A 198 -1.34 -23.87 3.23
N LEU A 199 -0.85 -24.52 2.16
CA LEU A 199 -0.99 -24.01 0.80
C LEU A 199 -2.46 -23.72 0.44
N ALA A 200 -3.37 -24.63 0.78
CA ALA A 200 -4.80 -24.48 0.49
C ALA A 200 -5.43 -23.27 1.19
N VAL A 201 -5.04 -22.99 2.44
CA VAL A 201 -5.51 -21.83 3.21
C VAL A 201 -4.65 -20.57 3.00
N THR A 202 -3.62 -20.64 2.14
CA THR A 202 -2.73 -19.51 1.85
C THR A 202 -3.12 -18.83 0.56
N HIS A 203 -3.28 -19.60 -0.53
CA HIS A 203 -3.62 -19.03 -1.84
C HIS A 203 -4.37 -20.05 -2.71
N ASN A 204 -5.65 -19.76 -2.94
CA ASN A 204 -6.57 -20.59 -3.73
C ASN A 204 -6.13 -20.76 -5.20
N ILE A 205 -5.57 -19.72 -5.83
CA ILE A 205 -5.11 -19.81 -7.23
C ILE A 205 -3.88 -20.71 -7.34
N SER A 206 -2.93 -20.61 -6.41
CA SER A 206 -1.75 -21.49 -6.43
C SER A 206 -2.11 -22.95 -6.17
N LEU A 207 -3.19 -23.20 -5.43
CA LEU A 207 -3.75 -24.54 -5.23
C LEU A 207 -4.24 -25.19 -6.54
N LEU A 208 -4.50 -24.41 -7.59
CA LEU A 208 -4.83 -24.97 -8.92
C LEU A 208 -3.59 -25.52 -9.64
N PHE A 209 -2.46 -24.80 -9.60
CA PHE A 209 -1.29 -25.10 -10.43
C PHE A 209 -0.19 -25.90 -9.74
N MET A 210 -0.05 -25.78 -8.41
CA MET A 210 1.03 -26.45 -7.68
C MET A 210 0.81 -27.95 -7.46
N PRO A 211 -0.41 -28.47 -7.19
CA PRO A 211 -0.60 -29.91 -6.97
C PRO A 211 -0.18 -30.80 -8.16
N PRO A 212 -0.49 -30.48 -9.43
CA PRO A 212 0.04 -31.23 -10.57
C PRO A 212 1.57 -31.32 -10.56
N MET A 213 2.26 -30.19 -10.28
CA MET A 213 3.72 -30.17 -10.14
C MET A 213 4.20 -31.06 -8.98
N ILE A 214 3.55 -30.99 -7.81
CA ILE A 214 3.90 -31.79 -6.63
C ILE A 214 3.76 -33.29 -6.93
N VAL A 215 2.70 -33.70 -7.62
CA VAL A 215 2.48 -35.10 -8.03
C VAL A 215 3.57 -35.55 -9.00
N LEU A 216 3.84 -34.77 -10.07
CA LEU A 216 4.89 -35.09 -11.05
C LEU A 216 6.27 -35.17 -10.39
N TYR A 217 6.56 -34.28 -9.45
CA TYR A 217 7.78 -34.31 -8.67
C TYR A 217 7.86 -35.58 -7.79
N GLY A 218 6.77 -35.94 -7.11
CA GLY A 218 6.68 -37.18 -6.33
C GLY A 218 6.96 -38.44 -7.16
N LEU A 219 6.39 -38.52 -8.37
CA LEU A 219 6.66 -39.60 -9.31
C LEU A 219 8.16 -39.63 -9.70
N ALA A 220 8.76 -38.48 -10.00
CA ALA A 220 10.18 -38.38 -10.33
C ALA A 220 11.09 -38.81 -9.17
N VAL A 221 10.70 -38.52 -7.92
CA VAL A 221 11.40 -39.00 -6.70
C VAL A 221 11.28 -40.52 -6.59
N ILE A 222 10.08 -41.08 -6.77
CA ILE A 222 9.83 -42.54 -6.67
C ILE A 222 10.64 -43.30 -7.73
N VAL A 223 10.67 -42.81 -8.98
CA VAL A 223 11.43 -43.42 -10.07
C VAL A 223 12.93 -43.50 -9.75
N GLN A 224 13.49 -42.48 -9.09
CA GLN A 224 14.89 -42.46 -8.68
C GLN A 224 15.19 -43.28 -7.42
N ALA A 225 14.17 -43.63 -6.66
CA ALA A 225 14.32 -44.29 -5.37
C ALA A 225 14.31 -45.82 -5.48
N ARG A 226 14.31 -46.38 -6.70
CA ARG A 226 14.20 -47.83 -6.96
C ARG A 226 15.29 -48.67 -6.30
N ASP A 227 16.48 -48.09 -6.10
CA ASP A 227 17.63 -48.76 -5.51
C ASP A 227 17.73 -48.58 -3.97
N LEU A 228 16.73 -47.98 -3.32
CA LEU A 228 16.73 -47.80 -1.87
C LEU A 228 16.54 -49.13 -1.12
N PRO A 229 17.10 -49.29 0.09
CA PRO A 229 17.08 -50.54 0.83
C PRO A 229 15.71 -50.90 1.45
N TRP A 230 14.71 -50.02 1.35
CA TRP A 230 13.36 -50.24 1.85
C TRP A 230 12.32 -50.24 0.72
N PRO A 231 11.19 -50.97 0.88
CA PRO A 231 10.17 -51.05 -0.16
C PRO A 231 9.52 -49.69 -0.41
N LEU A 232 9.31 -49.37 -1.69
CA LEU A 232 8.71 -48.09 -2.11
C LEU A 232 7.19 -48.06 -1.91
N LEU A 233 6.50 -49.21 -2.00
CA LEU A 233 5.04 -49.26 -1.94
C LEU A 233 4.47 -48.67 -0.63
N PRO A 234 5.00 -49.00 0.57
CA PRO A 234 4.60 -48.32 1.81
C PRO A 234 4.86 -46.81 1.81
N ARG A 235 5.92 -46.34 1.12
CA ARG A 235 6.23 -44.91 1.01
C ARG A 235 5.20 -44.17 0.16
N VAL A 236 4.75 -44.78 -0.94
CA VAL A 236 3.64 -44.27 -1.73
C VAL A 236 2.36 -44.18 -0.88
N GLY A 237 2.07 -45.23 -0.10
CA GLY A 237 0.96 -45.21 0.87
C GLY A 237 1.04 -44.05 1.87
N VAL A 238 2.24 -43.77 2.41
CA VAL A 238 2.47 -42.62 3.32
C VAL A 238 2.27 -41.28 2.61
N ILE A 239 2.73 -41.13 1.37
CA ILE A 239 2.51 -39.92 0.57
C ILE A 239 1.00 -39.68 0.37
N VAL A 240 0.27 -40.72 -0.04
CA VAL A 240 -1.18 -40.63 -0.25
C VAL A 240 -1.89 -40.29 1.06
N LEU A 241 -1.56 -40.97 2.16
CA LEU A 241 -2.15 -40.69 3.47
C LEU A 241 -1.85 -39.27 3.94
N ALA A 242 -0.62 -38.78 3.74
CA ALA A 242 -0.25 -37.41 4.09
C ALA A 242 -0.96 -36.37 3.20
N GLY A 243 -1.20 -36.68 1.92
CA GLY A 243 -2.02 -35.86 1.02
C GLY A 243 -3.50 -35.83 1.43
N VAL A 244 -4.07 -36.98 1.80
CA VAL A 244 -5.43 -37.06 2.34
C VAL A 244 -5.52 -36.29 3.66
N ALA A 245 -4.53 -36.40 4.53
CA ALA A 245 -4.46 -35.62 5.76
C ALA A 245 -4.36 -34.12 5.46
N ALA A 246 -3.62 -33.71 4.43
CA ALA A 246 -3.56 -32.31 4.02
C ALA A 246 -4.95 -31.77 3.62
N LEU A 247 -5.70 -32.54 2.81
CA LEU A 247 -7.08 -32.21 2.44
C LEU A 247 -8.02 -32.19 3.65
N GLY A 248 -7.85 -33.12 4.60
CA GLY A 248 -8.65 -33.15 5.83
C GLY A 248 -8.39 -31.93 6.71
N VAL A 249 -7.12 -31.60 6.98
CA VAL A 249 -6.72 -30.46 7.82
C VAL A 249 -7.22 -29.12 7.26
N SER A 250 -7.26 -28.95 5.94
CA SER A 250 -7.75 -27.71 5.30
C SER A 250 -9.21 -27.78 4.85
N ALA A 251 -9.94 -28.87 5.16
CA ALA A 251 -11.32 -29.09 4.71
C ALA A 251 -12.28 -27.96 5.09
N PHE A 252 -12.10 -27.35 6.27
CA PHE A 252 -12.88 -26.19 6.72
C PHE A 252 -12.84 -25.01 5.73
N PHE A 253 -11.81 -24.92 4.87
CA PHE A 253 -11.65 -23.82 3.93
C PHE A 253 -11.89 -24.25 2.48
N TRP A 254 -11.17 -25.25 1.96
CA TRP A 254 -11.24 -25.56 0.53
C TRP A 254 -12.59 -26.14 0.10
N ALA A 255 -13.28 -26.89 0.99
CA ALA A 255 -14.55 -27.50 0.63
C ALA A 255 -15.67 -26.44 0.51
N PRO A 256 -15.88 -25.53 1.48
CA PRO A 256 -16.79 -24.41 1.30
C PRO A 256 -16.42 -23.54 0.09
N LEU A 257 -15.13 -23.21 -0.09
CA LEU A 257 -14.64 -22.44 -1.23
C LEU A 257 -15.12 -23.00 -2.58
N LEU A 258 -15.04 -24.32 -2.79
CA LEU A 258 -15.45 -24.95 -4.04
C LEU A 258 -16.96 -25.14 -4.16
N LEU A 259 -17.62 -25.54 -3.07
CA LEU A 259 -19.03 -25.92 -3.07
C LEU A 259 -19.97 -24.71 -3.02
N GLU A 260 -19.50 -23.57 -2.51
CA GLU A 260 -20.30 -22.35 -2.31
C GLU A 260 -19.95 -21.25 -3.31
N ARG A 261 -19.01 -21.48 -4.24
CA ARG A 261 -18.60 -20.49 -5.26
C ARG A 261 -19.76 -19.95 -6.09
N THR A 262 -20.83 -20.73 -6.25
CA THR A 262 -22.04 -20.34 -7.00
C THR A 262 -22.90 -19.30 -6.26
N PHE A 263 -22.54 -18.95 -5.02
CA PHE A 263 -23.15 -17.85 -4.27
C PHE A 263 -22.50 -16.50 -4.56
N LEU A 264 -21.38 -16.48 -5.30
CA LEU A 264 -20.68 -15.26 -5.69
C LEU A 264 -21.16 -14.76 -7.06
N ALA A 265 -21.11 -13.44 -7.25
CA ALA A 265 -21.32 -12.81 -8.54
C ALA A 265 -20.19 -13.18 -9.53
N PRO A 266 -20.45 -13.24 -10.84
CA PRO A 266 -19.45 -13.61 -11.85
C PRO A 266 -18.43 -12.49 -12.18
N THR A 267 -18.27 -11.49 -11.31
CA THR A 267 -17.44 -10.29 -11.51
C THR A 267 -15.98 -10.63 -11.84
N ALA A 268 -15.38 -11.55 -11.08
CA ALA A 268 -13.99 -11.97 -11.28
C ALA A 268 -13.74 -12.59 -12.67
N PHE A 269 -14.69 -13.37 -13.19
CA PHE A 269 -14.59 -14.00 -14.50
C PHE A 269 -14.60 -12.99 -15.63
N ALA A 270 -15.45 -11.96 -15.54
CA ALA A 270 -15.57 -10.93 -16.57
C ALA A 270 -14.27 -10.12 -16.71
N ILE A 271 -13.61 -9.81 -15.59
CA ILE A 271 -12.32 -9.11 -15.60
C ILE A 271 -11.22 -10.00 -16.15
N ALA A 272 -11.12 -11.25 -15.68
CA ALA A 272 -10.13 -12.20 -16.18
C ALA A 272 -10.19 -12.34 -17.70
N ALA A 273 -11.39 -12.58 -18.25
CA ALA A 273 -11.59 -12.75 -19.69
C ALA A 273 -11.16 -11.51 -20.50
N ARG A 274 -11.32 -10.31 -19.96
CA ARG A 274 -10.93 -9.05 -20.62
C ARG A 274 -9.42 -8.88 -20.72
N TYR A 275 -8.68 -9.22 -19.66
CA TYR A 275 -7.26 -8.86 -19.55
C TYR A 275 -6.29 -10.02 -19.81
N VAL A 276 -6.77 -11.27 -19.96
CA VAL A 276 -5.89 -12.44 -20.10
C VAL A 276 -4.92 -12.33 -21.28
N GLY A 277 -5.34 -11.70 -22.39
CA GLY A 277 -4.56 -11.56 -23.63
C GLY A 277 -3.36 -10.62 -23.50
N GLU A 278 -3.54 -9.46 -22.85
CA GLU A 278 -2.50 -8.44 -22.58
C GLU A 278 -1.34 -8.97 -21.72
N ASN A 279 -1.55 -10.14 -21.16
CA ASN A 279 -0.74 -10.74 -20.13
C ASN A 279 -0.07 -12.05 -20.57
N THR A 280 -0.13 -12.31 -21.88
CA THR A 280 0.55 -13.44 -22.50
C THR A 280 1.93 -13.05 -23.03
N TRP A 281 2.82 -14.04 -23.06
CA TRP A 281 4.15 -13.86 -23.64
C TRP A 281 4.17 -14.00 -25.17
N THR A 282 4.99 -13.16 -25.78
CA THR A 282 5.44 -13.22 -27.16
C THR A 282 6.97 -13.27 -27.18
N TRP A 283 7.57 -13.46 -28.35
CA TRP A 283 9.03 -13.47 -28.50
C TRP A 283 9.70 -12.14 -28.15
N SER A 284 8.98 -11.02 -28.19
CA SER A 284 9.53 -9.69 -27.92
C SER A 284 9.38 -9.23 -26.47
N ASN A 285 8.53 -9.88 -25.65
CA ASN A 285 8.16 -9.37 -24.33
C ASN A 285 8.31 -10.37 -23.17
N PHE A 286 8.80 -11.60 -23.41
CA PHE A 286 8.90 -12.60 -22.34
C PHE A 286 10.12 -12.43 -21.42
N LEU A 287 11.09 -11.60 -21.82
CA LEU A 287 12.39 -11.49 -21.19
C LEU A 287 12.78 -10.03 -20.94
N ASP A 288 13.13 -9.73 -19.69
CA ASP A 288 13.74 -8.49 -19.26
C ASP A 288 15.25 -8.58 -19.52
N MET A 289 15.76 -7.63 -20.32
CA MET A 289 17.16 -7.55 -20.74
C MET A 289 18.00 -6.57 -19.88
N SER A 290 17.40 -5.93 -18.89
CA SER A 290 18.01 -4.92 -18.04
C SER A 290 19.00 -5.51 -17.03
N PHE A 291 19.99 -4.71 -16.65
CA PHE A 291 20.93 -5.00 -15.58
C PHE A 291 21.13 -3.75 -14.70
N PRO A 292 20.56 -3.70 -13.48
CA PRO A 292 19.76 -4.73 -12.81
C PRO A 292 18.37 -4.93 -13.44
N PHE A 293 17.69 -6.01 -13.05
CA PHE A 293 16.29 -6.33 -13.40
C PHE A 293 15.34 -5.21 -12.98
N GLU A 294 14.36 -4.89 -13.82
CA GLU A 294 13.43 -3.80 -13.58
C GLU A 294 12.16 -4.29 -12.84
N TYR A 295 11.94 -3.78 -11.64
CA TYR A 295 10.75 -4.10 -10.86
C TYR A 295 9.67 -3.05 -11.10
N SER A 296 8.62 -3.42 -11.83
CA SER A 296 7.49 -2.54 -12.12
C SER A 296 6.18 -3.32 -12.17
N THR A 297 5.05 -2.61 -12.23
CA THR A 297 3.72 -3.20 -12.49
C THR A 297 3.43 -3.36 -13.98
N ALA A 298 4.42 -3.17 -14.86
CA ALA A 298 4.25 -3.32 -16.30
C ALA A 298 3.96 -4.79 -16.65
N ILE A 299 2.93 -4.97 -17.48
CA ILE A 299 2.50 -6.28 -17.97
C ILE A 299 2.88 -6.47 -19.45
N PRO A 300 3.16 -7.71 -19.89
CA PRO A 300 3.24 -8.93 -19.08
C PRO A 300 4.51 -8.99 -18.22
N PHE A 301 4.41 -9.62 -17.04
CA PHE A 301 5.59 -9.85 -16.21
C PHE A 301 6.57 -10.82 -16.88
N GLN A 302 7.87 -10.50 -16.80
CA GLN A 302 8.91 -11.12 -17.61
C GLN A 302 9.86 -12.01 -16.79
N LEU A 303 10.59 -12.90 -17.46
CA LEU A 303 11.77 -13.55 -16.87
C LEU A 303 12.97 -12.60 -16.94
N GLY A 304 13.87 -12.65 -15.95
CA GLY A 304 15.14 -11.93 -16.07
C GLY A 304 16.16 -12.71 -16.92
N ILE A 305 16.83 -12.05 -17.87
CA ILE A 305 17.89 -12.67 -18.70
C ILE A 305 18.98 -13.34 -17.86
N VAL A 306 19.41 -12.72 -16.76
CA VAL A 306 20.46 -13.26 -15.89
C VAL A 306 19.98 -14.52 -15.18
N GLN A 307 18.76 -14.50 -14.62
CA GLN A 307 18.18 -15.67 -13.97
C GLN A 307 18.08 -16.84 -14.94
N LEU A 308 17.52 -16.60 -16.13
CA LEU A 308 17.33 -17.61 -17.15
C LEU A 308 18.68 -18.18 -17.64
N SER A 309 19.65 -17.32 -17.92
CA SER A 309 20.98 -17.72 -18.42
C SER A 309 21.73 -18.60 -17.42
N ILE A 310 21.79 -18.20 -16.14
CA ILE A 310 22.46 -18.99 -15.11
C ILE A 310 21.71 -20.31 -14.87
N ALA A 311 20.38 -20.31 -14.94
CA ALA A 311 19.58 -21.53 -14.82
C ALA A 311 19.86 -22.50 -15.98
N ILE A 312 19.91 -22.03 -17.23
CA ILE A 312 20.24 -22.85 -18.40
C ILE A 312 21.64 -23.43 -18.29
N ILE A 313 22.64 -22.61 -17.95
CA ILE A 313 24.03 -23.07 -17.76
C ILE A 313 24.09 -24.11 -16.64
N GLY A 314 23.48 -23.82 -15.48
CA GLY A 314 23.44 -24.72 -14.34
C GLY A 314 22.76 -26.05 -14.64
N PHE A 315 21.67 -26.02 -15.40
CA PHE A 315 21.00 -27.22 -15.90
C PHE A 315 21.92 -28.04 -16.82
N ALA A 316 22.59 -27.37 -17.76
CA ALA A 316 23.45 -27.99 -18.76
C ALA A 316 24.72 -28.61 -18.15
N VAL A 317 25.38 -27.95 -17.20
CA VAL A 317 26.65 -28.43 -16.63
C VAL A 317 26.48 -29.35 -15.42
N ALA A 318 25.24 -29.53 -14.93
CA ALA A 318 24.96 -30.38 -13.78
C ALA A 318 25.57 -31.79 -13.96
N PRO A 319 26.35 -32.30 -13.00
CA PRO A 319 27.08 -33.55 -13.15
C PRO A 319 26.17 -34.77 -13.27
N ARG A 320 24.92 -34.68 -12.79
CA ARG A 320 23.88 -35.70 -12.93
C ARG A 320 22.54 -35.01 -13.15
N ARG A 321 21.85 -35.35 -14.24
CA ARG A 321 20.49 -34.89 -14.54
C ARG A 321 19.50 -36.01 -14.24
N ALA A 322 19.15 -36.13 -12.97
CA ALA A 322 18.24 -37.17 -12.51
C ALA A 322 16.80 -36.90 -12.99
N ALA A 323 15.87 -37.85 -12.78
CA ALA A 323 14.49 -37.71 -13.23
C ALA A 323 13.82 -36.42 -12.69
N GLU A 324 14.13 -36.02 -11.45
CA GLU A 324 13.67 -34.76 -10.85
C GLU A 324 14.17 -33.55 -11.63
N TRP A 325 15.41 -33.57 -12.15
CA TRP A 325 15.99 -32.46 -12.91
C TRP A 325 15.27 -32.26 -14.24
N TRP A 326 15.02 -33.36 -14.96
CA TRP A 326 14.25 -33.35 -16.21
C TRP A 326 12.77 -33.00 -15.99
N MET A 327 12.18 -33.50 -14.92
CA MET A 327 10.82 -33.11 -14.51
C MET A 327 10.75 -31.59 -14.29
N LEU A 328 11.66 -31.00 -13.51
CA LEU A 328 11.64 -29.55 -13.27
C LEU A 328 11.82 -28.75 -14.56
N ALA A 329 12.68 -29.20 -15.48
CA ALA A 329 12.84 -28.57 -16.78
C ALA A 329 11.56 -28.68 -17.63
N ALA A 330 10.87 -29.82 -17.59
CA ALA A 330 9.58 -29.99 -18.24
C ALA A 330 8.53 -29.03 -17.65
N VAL A 331 8.48 -28.85 -16.33
CA VAL A 331 7.55 -27.88 -15.71
C VAL A 331 7.87 -26.45 -16.14
N VAL A 332 9.14 -26.05 -16.19
CA VAL A 332 9.52 -24.72 -16.71
C VAL A 332 9.06 -24.56 -18.16
N PHE A 333 9.28 -25.57 -18.99
CA PHE A 333 8.90 -25.54 -20.40
C PHE A 333 7.37 -25.46 -20.59
N PHE A 334 6.59 -26.31 -19.92
CA PHE A 334 5.13 -26.31 -20.02
C PHE A 334 4.51 -25.05 -19.42
N ALA A 335 5.04 -24.55 -18.30
CA ALA A 335 4.59 -23.29 -17.73
C ALA A 335 4.85 -22.12 -18.69
N ALA A 336 6.04 -22.04 -19.31
CA ALA A 336 6.35 -21.02 -20.30
C ALA A 336 5.41 -21.10 -21.54
N LEU A 337 5.12 -22.32 -22.02
CA LEU A 337 4.15 -22.53 -23.10
C LEU A 337 2.76 -22.00 -22.72
N MET A 338 2.31 -22.27 -21.49
CA MET A 338 1.00 -21.84 -20.98
C MET A 338 0.90 -20.35 -20.70
N VAL A 339 2.00 -19.65 -20.43
CA VAL A 339 2.02 -18.17 -20.35
C VAL A 339 1.99 -17.54 -21.75
N SER A 340 2.48 -18.25 -22.77
CA SER A 340 2.59 -17.70 -24.13
C SER A 340 1.26 -17.49 -24.82
N ALA A 341 1.22 -16.56 -25.79
CA ALA A 341 0.04 -16.27 -26.60
C ALA A 341 -0.51 -17.49 -27.36
N TRP A 342 0.32 -18.51 -27.60
CA TRP A 342 -0.10 -19.78 -28.20
C TRP A 342 -1.14 -20.53 -27.35
N ALA A 343 -1.10 -20.35 -26.03
CA ALA A 343 -2.05 -20.96 -25.10
C ALA A 343 -3.33 -20.13 -24.94
N LEU A 344 -3.41 -18.93 -25.50
CA LEU A 344 -4.56 -18.03 -25.31
C LEU A 344 -5.91 -18.67 -25.67
N PRO A 345 -6.06 -19.43 -26.78
CA PRO A 345 -7.32 -20.13 -27.05
C PRO A 345 -7.70 -21.15 -25.96
N LEU A 346 -6.72 -21.78 -25.32
CA LEU A 346 -6.96 -22.71 -24.21
C LEU A 346 -7.45 -21.97 -22.97
N TRP A 347 -6.86 -20.82 -22.65
CA TRP A 347 -7.32 -19.97 -21.54
C TRP A 347 -8.76 -19.50 -21.74
N LEU A 348 -9.07 -18.97 -22.94
CA LEU A 348 -10.39 -18.43 -23.26
C LEU A 348 -11.49 -19.51 -23.37
N SER A 349 -11.11 -20.77 -23.58
CA SER A 349 -12.07 -21.89 -23.67
C SER A 349 -12.28 -22.65 -22.36
N SER A 350 -11.61 -22.26 -21.27
CA SER A 350 -11.68 -22.95 -19.99
C SER A 350 -12.03 -22.00 -18.84
N GLU A 351 -13.22 -22.20 -18.25
CA GLU A 351 -13.62 -21.46 -17.04
C GLU A 351 -12.63 -21.68 -15.88
N VAL A 352 -12.07 -22.89 -15.74
CA VAL A 352 -11.10 -23.21 -14.68
C VAL A 352 -9.83 -22.39 -14.83
N LEU A 353 -9.36 -22.18 -16.07
CA LEU A 353 -8.20 -21.35 -16.34
C LEU A 353 -8.54 -19.86 -16.17
N LEU A 354 -9.74 -19.41 -16.53
CA LEU A 354 -10.17 -18.02 -16.28
C LEU A 354 -10.31 -17.71 -14.77
N ILE A 355 -10.62 -18.68 -13.91
CA ILE A 355 -10.58 -18.51 -12.45
C ILE A 355 -9.19 -18.11 -11.95
N ALA A 356 -8.13 -18.60 -12.59
CA ALA A 356 -6.77 -18.22 -12.24
C ALA A 356 -6.44 -16.75 -12.56
N GLN A 357 -7.37 -16.04 -13.20
CA GLN A 357 -7.31 -14.66 -13.70
C GLN A 357 -6.29 -14.48 -14.83
N PHE A 358 -5.06 -14.94 -14.63
CA PHE A 358 -3.89 -14.36 -15.25
C PHE A 358 -2.79 -15.41 -15.52
N PRO A 359 -2.24 -15.53 -16.75
CA PRO A 359 -1.28 -16.58 -17.09
C PRO A 359 0.03 -16.47 -16.30
N TRP A 360 0.47 -15.25 -15.97
CA TRP A 360 1.72 -15.00 -15.24
C TRP A 360 1.77 -15.65 -13.85
N ARG A 361 0.66 -16.15 -13.29
CA ARG A 361 0.65 -16.96 -12.05
C ARG A 361 1.54 -18.21 -12.16
N LEU A 362 1.78 -18.71 -13.38
CA LEU A 362 2.71 -19.81 -13.62
C LEU A 362 4.18 -19.45 -13.38
N LEU A 363 4.54 -18.16 -13.32
CA LEU A 363 5.87 -17.73 -12.90
C LEU A 363 6.18 -18.12 -11.45
N ALA A 364 5.18 -18.22 -10.58
CA ALA A 364 5.35 -18.73 -9.21
C ALA A 364 5.93 -20.15 -9.23
N VAL A 365 5.41 -21.00 -10.12
CA VAL A 365 5.80 -22.40 -10.32
C VAL A 365 7.18 -22.47 -10.99
N MET A 366 7.46 -21.61 -11.98
CA MET A 366 8.76 -21.58 -12.69
C MET A 366 9.92 -21.09 -11.82
N SER A 367 9.64 -20.19 -10.86
CA SER A 367 10.66 -19.53 -10.05
C SER A 367 11.55 -20.50 -9.28
N LEU A 368 10.97 -21.57 -8.72
CA LEU A 368 11.72 -22.53 -7.91
C LEU A 368 12.69 -23.39 -8.75
N PRO A 369 12.25 -24.07 -9.84
CA PRO A 369 13.16 -24.73 -10.78
C PRO A 369 14.33 -23.85 -11.25
N LEU A 370 14.02 -22.62 -11.69
CA LEU A 370 15.03 -21.67 -12.19
C LEU A 370 16.04 -21.30 -11.10
N ALA A 371 15.63 -21.21 -9.84
CA ALA A 371 16.53 -20.97 -8.71
C ALA A 371 17.34 -22.20 -8.28
N ILE A 372 16.87 -23.42 -8.57
CA ILE A 372 17.59 -24.65 -8.23
C ILE A 372 18.72 -24.94 -9.23
N PHE A 373 18.48 -24.74 -10.53
CA PHE A 373 19.46 -25.10 -11.57
C PHE A 373 20.88 -24.52 -11.41
N PRO A 374 21.08 -23.27 -10.93
CA PRO A 374 22.41 -22.71 -10.66
C PRO A 374 23.30 -23.57 -9.74
N ALA A 375 22.72 -24.38 -8.84
CA ALA A 375 23.48 -25.32 -8.00
C ALA A 375 24.30 -26.33 -8.83
N GLY A 376 23.87 -26.66 -10.05
CA GLY A 376 24.57 -27.54 -10.96
C GLY A 376 25.98 -27.06 -11.32
N ILE A 377 26.19 -25.73 -11.40
CA ILE A 377 27.49 -25.11 -11.69
C ILE A 377 28.48 -25.43 -10.56
N VAL A 378 28.09 -25.16 -9.31
CA VAL A 378 28.92 -25.41 -8.12
C VAL A 378 29.14 -26.91 -7.91
N ALA A 379 28.11 -27.72 -8.17
CA ALA A 379 28.19 -29.17 -8.04
C ALA A 379 29.23 -29.80 -8.99
N ARG A 380 29.48 -29.20 -10.15
CA ARG A 380 30.40 -29.70 -11.18
C ARG A 380 31.89 -29.44 -10.86
N ILE A 381 32.19 -28.40 -10.09
CA ILE A 381 33.56 -27.91 -9.85
C ILE A 381 34.23 -28.70 -8.72
N ARG A 382 35.27 -29.48 -9.05
CA ARG A 382 35.96 -30.36 -8.10
C ARG A 382 36.92 -29.66 -7.11
N PRO A 383 37.74 -28.67 -7.51
CA PRO A 383 38.63 -28.00 -6.58
C PRO A 383 37.84 -27.15 -5.56
N ARG A 384 38.18 -27.26 -4.27
CA ARG A 384 37.43 -26.59 -3.20
C ARG A 384 37.42 -25.07 -3.34
N TRP A 385 38.58 -24.46 -3.53
CA TRP A 385 38.72 -23.02 -3.67
C TRP A 385 37.93 -22.51 -4.90
N ALA A 386 38.04 -23.19 -6.04
CA ALA A 386 37.34 -22.79 -7.26
C ALA A 386 35.82 -22.87 -7.11
N ALA A 387 35.29 -23.94 -6.48
CA ALA A 387 33.85 -24.06 -6.25
C ALA A 387 33.31 -22.99 -5.28
N LEU A 388 34.08 -22.64 -4.24
CA LEU A 388 33.71 -21.57 -3.30
C LEU A 388 33.77 -20.19 -3.96
N VAL A 389 34.80 -19.92 -4.77
CA VAL A 389 34.91 -18.67 -5.56
C VAL A 389 33.76 -18.59 -6.56
N SER A 390 33.46 -19.66 -7.29
CA SER A 390 32.32 -19.69 -8.21
C SER A 390 30.98 -19.52 -7.49
N ALA A 391 30.80 -20.12 -6.31
CA ALA A 391 29.59 -19.91 -5.50
C ALA A 391 29.47 -18.45 -5.07
N ALA A 392 30.56 -17.83 -4.57
CA ALA A 392 30.58 -16.43 -4.19
C ALA A 392 30.33 -15.50 -5.38
N ALA A 393 30.94 -15.79 -6.54
CA ALA A 393 30.73 -15.04 -7.78
C ALA A 393 29.28 -15.15 -8.27
N LEU A 394 28.69 -16.35 -8.26
CA LEU A 394 27.28 -16.55 -8.61
C LEU A 394 26.35 -15.79 -7.68
N ILE A 395 26.59 -15.85 -6.36
CA ILE A 395 25.85 -15.06 -5.37
C ILE A 395 25.99 -13.56 -5.67
N GLY A 396 27.20 -13.08 -5.93
CA GLY A 396 27.45 -11.68 -6.30
C GLY A 396 26.73 -11.24 -7.57
N VAL A 397 26.71 -12.09 -8.61
CA VAL A 397 25.99 -11.83 -9.86
C VAL A 397 24.47 -11.83 -9.63
N ILE A 398 23.94 -12.80 -8.88
CA ILE A 398 22.51 -12.87 -8.56
C ILE A 398 22.08 -11.62 -7.78
N ILE A 399 22.79 -11.28 -6.71
CA ILE A 399 22.48 -10.08 -5.91
C ILE A 399 22.65 -8.81 -6.76
N GLY A 400 23.72 -8.70 -7.53
CA GLY A 400 23.97 -7.52 -8.38
C GLY A 400 22.92 -7.32 -9.46
N ALA A 401 22.46 -8.40 -10.09
CA ALA A 401 21.50 -8.38 -11.18
C ALA A 401 20.04 -8.27 -10.71
N GLN A 402 19.69 -8.90 -9.59
CA GLN A 402 18.29 -9.10 -9.19
C GLN A 402 17.92 -8.37 -7.90
N ARG A 403 18.83 -7.63 -7.24
CA ARG A 403 18.43 -6.85 -6.05
C ARG A 403 17.38 -5.80 -6.41
N PRO A 404 16.31 -5.64 -5.62
CA PRO A 404 15.43 -4.51 -5.75
C PRO A 404 16.17 -3.24 -5.31
N VAL A 405 16.02 -2.15 -6.06
CA VAL A 405 16.61 -0.86 -5.71
C VAL A 405 15.53 0.00 -5.07
N ALA A 406 15.80 0.61 -3.92
CA ALA A 406 14.80 1.41 -3.21
C ALA A 406 14.26 2.57 -4.07
N THR A 407 15.07 3.15 -4.95
CA THR A 407 14.66 4.22 -5.86
C THR A 407 13.63 3.81 -6.91
N ALA A 408 13.38 2.49 -7.09
CA ALA A 408 12.33 1.99 -7.97
C ALA A 408 10.93 2.03 -7.32
N PHE A 409 10.84 2.32 -6.03
CA PHE A 409 9.59 2.27 -5.27
C PHE A 409 9.38 3.55 -4.44
N GLY A 410 8.12 3.89 -4.19
CA GLY A 410 7.73 4.81 -3.12
C GLY A 410 7.37 4.06 -1.83
N PRO A 411 7.32 4.73 -0.67
CA PRO A 411 6.67 4.15 0.50
C PRO A 411 5.16 4.05 0.29
N LEU A 412 4.50 3.04 0.88
CA LEU A 412 3.05 2.85 0.76
C LEU A 412 2.28 4.01 1.40
N LEU A 413 2.76 4.44 2.56
CA LEU A 413 2.24 5.58 3.30
C LEU A 413 3.35 6.62 3.42
N ASN A 414 3.09 7.83 2.95
CA ASN A 414 4.04 8.94 3.04
C ASN A 414 4.07 9.59 4.43
N GLN A 415 3.15 9.19 5.33
CA GLN A 415 3.01 9.73 6.68
C GLN A 415 2.38 8.68 7.61
N PRO A 416 2.64 8.72 8.92
CA PRO A 416 1.92 7.90 9.88
C PRO A 416 0.42 8.17 9.78
N THR A 417 -0.39 7.14 9.57
CA THR A 417 -1.85 7.24 9.55
C THR A 417 -2.43 6.04 10.29
N ALA A 418 -3.36 6.29 11.21
CA ALA A 418 -4.09 5.22 11.88
C ALA A 418 -4.93 4.43 10.86
N VAL A 419 -4.80 3.10 10.88
CA VAL A 419 -5.56 2.22 10.00
C VAL A 419 -6.57 1.44 10.83
N GLY A 420 -7.83 1.86 10.75
CA GLY A 420 -8.96 1.24 11.44
C GLY A 420 -10.23 1.20 10.57
N ARG A 421 -11.37 0.89 11.19
CA ARG A 421 -12.68 0.80 10.51
C ARG A 421 -13.06 2.06 9.70
N PRO A 422 -12.88 3.30 10.22
CA PRO A 422 -13.20 4.51 9.45
C PRO A 422 -12.38 4.63 8.17
N ALA A 423 -11.10 4.28 8.25
CA ALA A 423 -10.17 4.31 7.11
C ALA A 423 -10.58 3.31 6.02
N VAL A 424 -11.04 2.12 6.39
CA VAL A 424 -11.56 1.11 5.45
C VAL A 424 -12.78 1.64 4.71
N ALA A 425 -13.78 2.16 5.44
CA ALA A 425 -15.01 2.67 4.84
C ALA A 425 -14.74 3.82 3.87
N GLN A 426 -13.91 4.79 4.28
CA GLN A 426 -13.54 5.91 3.41
C GLN A 426 -12.69 5.47 2.21
N PHE A 427 -11.83 4.46 2.37
CA PHE A 427 -11.07 3.91 1.24
C PHE A 427 -12.01 3.27 0.20
N GLU A 428 -12.97 2.43 0.63
CA GLU A 428 -13.96 1.83 -0.27
C GLU A 428 -14.82 2.90 -0.95
N PHE A 429 -15.26 3.91 -0.19
CA PHE A 429 -16.08 5.02 -0.70
C PHE A 429 -15.35 5.83 -1.78
N GLN A 430 -14.08 6.18 -1.56
CA GLN A 430 -13.31 7.00 -2.51
C GLN A 430 -12.82 6.23 -3.74
N THR A 431 -12.52 4.93 -3.60
CA THR A 431 -11.88 4.14 -4.66
C THR A 431 -12.83 3.18 -5.37
N HIS A 432 -14.03 2.97 -4.81
CA HIS A 432 -14.97 1.92 -5.20
C HIS A 432 -14.39 0.49 -5.16
N ALA A 433 -13.27 0.28 -4.45
CA ALA A 433 -12.64 -1.03 -4.27
C ALA A 433 -13.36 -1.87 -3.20
N TYR A 434 -14.66 -2.10 -3.38
CA TYR A 434 -15.53 -2.80 -2.44
C TYR A 434 -15.03 -4.21 -2.12
N GLY A 435 -15.16 -4.59 -0.85
CA GLY A 435 -14.59 -5.80 -0.28
C GLY A 435 -13.07 -5.73 -0.10
N THR A 436 -12.49 -4.53 -0.07
CA THR A 436 -11.03 -4.30 -0.20
C THR A 436 -10.43 -5.06 -1.38
N SER A 437 -11.11 -5.05 -2.52
CA SER A 437 -10.73 -5.88 -3.67
C SER A 437 -10.88 -5.11 -4.97
N SER A 438 -9.99 -5.34 -5.92
CA SER A 438 -9.95 -4.59 -7.19
C SER A 438 -11.10 -4.92 -8.13
N SER A 439 -11.81 -6.04 -7.91
CA SER A 439 -12.86 -6.53 -8.81
C SER A 439 -14.18 -6.87 -8.13
N SER A 440 -14.29 -6.63 -6.83
CA SER A 440 -15.39 -7.15 -6.00
C SER A 440 -15.61 -8.65 -6.23
N GLU A 441 -14.51 -9.44 -6.29
CA GLU A 441 -14.52 -10.84 -6.73
C GLU A 441 -15.38 -11.80 -5.86
N PHE A 442 -15.71 -11.39 -4.63
CA PHE A 442 -16.49 -12.18 -3.67
C PHE A 442 -17.82 -11.51 -3.33
N MET A 443 -18.29 -10.59 -4.17
CA MET A 443 -19.61 -9.98 -4.00
C MET A 443 -20.69 -11.08 -4.03
N PRO A 444 -21.64 -11.10 -3.08
CA PRO A 444 -22.77 -12.01 -3.15
C PRO A 444 -23.54 -11.83 -4.46
N ARG A 445 -23.95 -12.93 -5.11
CA ARG A 445 -24.67 -12.89 -6.40
C ARG A 445 -26.01 -12.16 -6.35
N TRP A 446 -26.53 -11.93 -5.15
CA TRP A 446 -27.81 -11.25 -4.90
C TRP A 446 -27.65 -9.76 -4.69
N ALA A 447 -26.42 -9.26 -4.47
CA ALA A 447 -26.17 -7.84 -4.28
C ALA A 447 -26.71 -7.05 -5.48
N GLY A 448 -27.51 -6.01 -5.19
CA GLY A 448 -28.10 -5.15 -6.21
C GLY A 448 -27.05 -4.35 -6.98
N VAL A 449 -27.44 -3.85 -8.16
CA VAL A 449 -26.56 -3.01 -8.99
C VAL A 449 -26.46 -1.58 -8.47
N ASP A 450 -27.55 -1.06 -7.89
CA ASP A 450 -27.61 0.28 -7.29
C ASP A 450 -27.71 0.18 -5.76
N LEU A 451 -26.56 -0.03 -5.12
CA LEU A 451 -26.47 -0.23 -3.66
C LEU A 451 -26.60 1.06 -2.86
N PHE A 452 -26.21 2.20 -3.46
CA PHE A 452 -26.02 3.48 -2.77
C PHE A 452 -26.89 4.61 -3.34
N GLY A 453 -27.68 4.33 -4.39
CA GLY A 453 -28.73 5.22 -4.86
C GLY A 453 -29.87 5.36 -3.86
N ASP A 454 -30.75 6.32 -4.11
CA ASP A 454 -31.87 6.62 -3.21
C ASP A 454 -32.86 5.45 -3.18
N ALA A 455 -33.33 5.11 -1.98
CA ALA A 455 -34.35 4.09 -1.83
C ALA A 455 -35.70 4.63 -2.30
N LYS A 456 -36.50 3.75 -2.91
CA LYS A 456 -37.87 4.10 -3.29
C LYS A 456 -38.69 4.47 -2.05
N GLN A 457 -39.39 5.59 -2.11
CA GLN A 457 -40.37 5.94 -1.10
C GLN A 457 -41.59 5.05 -1.25
N ASP A 458 -41.90 4.28 -0.21
CA ASP A 458 -43.13 3.49 -0.14
C ASP A 458 -44.12 4.19 0.79
N THR A 459 -45.07 4.93 0.21
CA THR A 459 -46.05 5.75 0.94
C THR A 459 -47.20 4.94 1.54
N THR A 460 -47.18 3.61 1.40
CA THR A 460 -48.30 2.72 1.76
C THR A 460 -48.26 2.20 3.21
N VAL A 461 -47.18 2.42 3.97
CA VAL A 461 -46.99 1.85 5.30
C VAL A 461 -47.23 2.89 6.40
N ALA A 462 -48.49 3.12 6.76
CA ALA A 462 -48.87 4.07 7.82
C ALA A 462 -48.65 3.54 9.25
N SER A 463 -48.46 2.23 9.44
CA SER A 463 -48.15 1.62 10.75
C SER A 463 -47.14 0.48 10.58
N GLY A 464 -45.85 0.81 10.64
CA GLY A 464 -44.77 -0.17 10.65
C GLY A 464 -44.65 -0.90 12.00
N PRO A 465 -43.93 -2.02 12.06
CA PRO A 465 -43.76 -2.81 13.28
C PRO A 465 -43.10 -2.00 14.40
N ALA A 466 -43.38 -2.38 15.65
CA ALA A 466 -42.66 -1.90 16.82
C ALA A 466 -41.53 -2.90 17.15
N LEU A 467 -40.31 -2.42 17.28
CA LEU A 467 -39.12 -3.23 17.49
C LEU A 467 -38.48 -2.89 18.84
N HIS A 468 -38.07 -3.92 19.58
CA HIS A 468 -37.20 -3.78 20.74
C HIS A 468 -35.96 -4.62 20.52
N LEU A 469 -34.78 -4.01 20.55
CA LEU A 469 -33.50 -4.69 20.33
C LEU A 469 -32.85 -4.98 21.68
N ASP A 470 -32.78 -6.25 22.06
CA ASP A 470 -32.18 -6.68 23.32
C ASP A 470 -30.66 -6.52 23.25
N ILE A 471 -30.08 -7.05 22.17
CA ILE A 471 -28.63 -7.02 21.94
C ILE A 471 -28.30 -7.26 20.48
N ALA A 472 -27.23 -6.62 20.02
CA ALA A 472 -26.67 -6.81 18.69
C ALA A 472 -25.14 -6.86 18.73
N THR A 473 -24.60 -7.72 17.89
CA THR A 473 -23.17 -7.97 17.69
C THR A 473 -22.90 -8.18 16.20
N PRO A 474 -21.63 -8.14 15.76
CA PRO A 474 -21.27 -8.43 14.37
C PRO A 474 -21.78 -9.79 13.81
N VAL A 475 -22.17 -10.73 14.68
CA VAL A 475 -22.53 -12.11 14.29
C VAL A 475 -23.88 -12.57 14.82
N GLU A 476 -24.55 -11.80 15.68
CA GLU A 476 -25.85 -12.16 16.28
C GLU A 476 -26.65 -10.90 16.65
N MET A 477 -27.95 -10.94 16.38
CA MET A 477 -28.94 -9.96 16.85
C MET A 477 -30.13 -10.67 17.50
N ARG A 478 -30.62 -10.11 18.60
CA ARG A 478 -31.81 -10.57 19.32
C ARG A 478 -32.77 -9.41 19.50
N LEU A 479 -33.99 -9.57 19.00
CA LEU A 479 -35.00 -8.53 19.03
C LEU A 479 -36.41 -9.11 19.21
N VAL A 480 -37.30 -8.30 19.76
CA VAL A 480 -38.74 -8.56 19.80
C VAL A 480 -39.42 -7.67 18.77
N VAL A 481 -40.23 -8.27 17.90
CA VAL A 481 -41.00 -7.56 16.88
C VAL A 481 -42.48 -7.71 17.18
N THR A 482 -43.18 -6.58 17.30
CA THR A 482 -44.64 -6.54 17.46
C THR A 482 -45.27 -5.89 16.22
N THR A 483 -46.16 -6.61 15.55
CA THR A 483 -46.81 -6.13 14.32
C THR A 483 -48.25 -6.62 14.22
N SER A 484 -49.15 -5.78 13.68
CA SER A 484 -50.56 -6.13 13.46
C SER A 484 -50.80 -6.86 12.15
N LEU A 485 -49.86 -6.77 11.20
CA LEU A 485 -49.91 -7.42 9.89
C LEU A 485 -48.56 -8.10 9.61
N PRO A 486 -48.54 -9.17 8.78
CA PRO A 486 -47.28 -9.73 8.31
C PRO A 486 -46.40 -8.65 7.67
N VAL A 487 -45.12 -8.62 8.03
CA VAL A 487 -44.18 -7.59 7.58
C VAL A 487 -42.86 -8.21 7.13
N ASP A 488 -42.28 -7.63 6.08
CA ASP A 488 -40.96 -8.02 5.59
C ASP A 488 -39.89 -7.15 6.26
N LEU A 489 -39.30 -7.66 7.33
CA LEU A 489 -38.22 -6.97 8.02
C LEU A 489 -36.91 -7.19 7.27
N ARG A 490 -36.31 -6.09 6.77
CA ARG A 490 -34.99 -6.09 6.15
C ARG A 490 -33.90 -5.89 7.19
N ILE A 491 -32.75 -6.49 6.97
CA ILE A 491 -31.51 -6.27 7.71
C ILE A 491 -30.48 -5.76 6.71
N ALA A 492 -29.78 -4.68 7.03
CA ALA A 492 -28.79 -4.04 6.16
C ALA A 492 -27.46 -4.81 6.07
N ASN A 493 -27.54 -6.12 5.90
CA ASN A 493 -26.45 -6.99 5.49
C ASN A 493 -26.89 -7.69 4.21
N PHE A 494 -25.97 -7.94 3.28
CA PHE A 494 -26.28 -8.78 2.13
C PHE A 494 -26.73 -10.17 2.57
N TYR A 495 -27.68 -10.71 1.81
CA TYR A 495 -28.05 -12.09 1.90
C TYR A 495 -26.89 -12.98 1.46
N PHE A 496 -26.45 -13.84 2.36
CA PHE A 496 -25.46 -14.86 2.08
C PHE A 496 -25.76 -16.14 2.89
N PRO A 497 -25.73 -17.33 2.27
CA PRO A 497 -25.94 -18.59 2.97
C PRO A 497 -24.93 -18.79 4.12
N GLY A 498 -25.43 -18.99 5.34
CA GLY A 498 -24.61 -19.07 6.56
C GLY A 498 -25.26 -18.36 7.74
N TRP A 499 -26.08 -17.35 7.44
CA TRP A 499 -27.01 -16.76 8.39
C TRP A 499 -28.23 -17.65 8.61
N SER A 500 -28.73 -17.65 9.84
CA SER A 500 -29.94 -18.36 10.25
C SER A 500 -30.82 -17.45 11.09
N ALA A 501 -32.13 -17.61 10.99
CA ALA A 501 -33.10 -16.90 11.79
C ALA A 501 -34.03 -17.87 12.52
N THR A 502 -34.46 -17.49 13.71
CA THR A 502 -35.55 -18.17 14.43
C THR A 502 -36.59 -17.17 14.87
N ILE A 503 -37.87 -17.54 14.76
CA ILE A 503 -39.04 -16.82 15.28
C ILE A 503 -39.65 -17.73 16.36
N ASP A 504 -39.70 -17.26 17.61
CA ASP A 504 -40.17 -18.03 18.77
C ASP A 504 -39.52 -19.43 18.84
N GLU A 505 -38.18 -19.44 18.71
CA GLU A 505 -37.33 -20.65 18.68
C GLU A 505 -37.53 -21.58 17.47
N GLN A 506 -38.49 -21.31 16.59
CA GLN A 506 -38.72 -22.07 15.36
C GLN A 506 -37.88 -21.50 14.21
N ALA A 507 -37.31 -22.38 13.39
CA ALA A 507 -36.49 -21.96 12.26
C ALA A 507 -37.31 -21.16 11.23
N ALA A 508 -36.79 -20.00 10.83
CA ALA A 508 -37.38 -19.14 9.83
C ALA A 508 -36.40 -18.88 8.68
N ALA A 509 -36.93 -18.78 7.46
CA ALA A 509 -36.11 -18.62 6.27
C ALA A 509 -35.75 -17.14 6.04
N LEU A 510 -34.47 -16.87 5.87
CA LEU A 510 -33.97 -15.60 5.34
C LEU A 510 -33.99 -15.67 3.81
N ARG A 511 -34.34 -14.57 3.15
CA ARG A 511 -34.32 -14.44 1.69
C ARG A 511 -33.67 -13.13 1.26
N PRO A 512 -33.07 -13.07 0.07
CA PRO A 512 -32.60 -11.81 -0.49
C PRO A 512 -33.78 -10.91 -0.86
N ASP A 513 -33.71 -9.63 -0.50
CA ASP A 513 -34.55 -8.58 -1.07
C ASP A 513 -34.27 -8.47 -2.59
N PRO A 514 -35.31 -8.32 -3.43
CA PRO A 514 -35.15 -8.35 -4.88
C PRO A 514 -34.43 -7.15 -5.50
N GLU A 515 -34.37 -6.01 -4.81
CA GLU A 515 -33.78 -4.77 -5.34
C GLU A 515 -32.29 -4.66 -4.97
N ARG A 516 -31.97 -4.89 -3.69
CA ARG A 516 -30.62 -4.66 -3.15
C ARG A 516 -29.90 -5.92 -2.68
N GLY A 517 -30.60 -7.04 -2.57
CA GLY A 517 -30.00 -8.29 -2.08
C GLY A 517 -29.81 -8.34 -0.57
N LEU A 518 -30.49 -7.49 0.19
CA LEU A 518 -30.42 -7.46 1.65
C LEU A 518 -31.12 -8.68 2.27
N GLN A 519 -30.68 -9.09 3.46
CA GLN A 519 -31.35 -10.14 4.21
C GLN A 519 -32.76 -9.69 4.61
N THR A 520 -33.76 -10.50 4.30
CA THR A 520 -35.17 -10.22 4.61
C THR A 520 -35.80 -11.40 5.33
N LEU A 521 -36.55 -11.09 6.39
CA LEU A 521 -37.32 -12.03 7.19
C LEU A 521 -38.79 -11.61 7.20
N THR A 522 -39.69 -12.51 6.77
CA THR A 522 -41.13 -12.27 6.87
C THR A 522 -41.60 -12.64 8.29
N VAL A 523 -42.05 -11.63 9.04
CA VAL A 523 -42.54 -11.77 10.41
C VAL A 523 -44.06 -11.79 10.40
N PRO A 524 -44.73 -12.80 10.98
CA PRO A 524 -46.19 -12.86 11.04
C PRO A 524 -46.77 -11.80 12.00
N ALA A 525 -48.08 -11.58 11.92
CA ALA A 525 -48.80 -10.73 12.86
C ALA A 525 -48.75 -11.31 14.29
N GLY A 526 -48.39 -10.48 15.26
CA GLY A 526 -48.19 -10.86 16.66
C GLY A 526 -46.97 -10.18 17.27
N ALA A 527 -46.63 -10.61 18.49
CA ALA A 527 -45.39 -10.28 19.16
C ALA A 527 -44.48 -11.51 19.14
N HIS A 528 -43.30 -11.39 18.54
CA HIS A 528 -42.41 -12.51 18.26
C HIS A 528 -40.99 -12.22 18.70
N ALA A 529 -40.35 -13.21 19.34
CA ALA A 529 -38.94 -13.18 19.66
C ALA A 529 -38.12 -13.67 18.47
N ILE A 530 -37.21 -12.82 17.97
CA ILE A 530 -36.41 -13.09 16.79
C ILE A 530 -34.93 -13.16 17.16
N VAL A 531 -34.25 -14.20 16.70
CA VAL A 531 -32.79 -14.33 16.78
C VAL A 531 -32.24 -14.54 15.39
N ILE A 532 -31.32 -13.68 14.97
CA ILE A 532 -30.61 -13.76 13.70
C ILE A 532 -29.14 -13.95 14.00
N ARG A 533 -28.51 -14.99 13.46
CA ARG A 533 -27.11 -15.32 13.77
C ARG A 533 -26.37 -15.91 12.58
N ASN A 534 -25.10 -15.57 12.48
CA ASN A 534 -24.15 -16.19 11.58
C ASN A 534 -23.53 -17.43 12.24
N ALA A 535 -24.32 -18.50 12.34
CA ALA A 535 -23.88 -19.77 12.94
C ALA A 535 -23.02 -20.63 11.99
N GLY A 536 -22.77 -20.14 10.77
CA GLY A 536 -22.27 -20.95 9.67
C GLY A 536 -23.32 -21.96 9.20
N ASN A 537 -23.20 -22.40 7.95
CA ASN A 537 -24.09 -23.43 7.44
C ASN A 537 -23.63 -24.84 7.88
N ARG A 538 -24.46 -25.85 7.61
CA ARG A 538 -24.13 -27.26 7.95
C ARG A 538 -22.83 -27.75 7.30
N LEU A 539 -22.49 -27.22 6.12
CA LEU A 539 -21.25 -27.57 5.42
C LEU A 539 -20.02 -27.02 6.17
N HIS A 540 -20.08 -25.77 6.64
CA HIS A 540 -19.02 -25.16 7.45
C HIS A 540 -18.80 -25.95 8.73
N GLN A 541 -19.86 -26.35 9.42
CA GLN A 541 -19.78 -27.14 10.65
C GLN A 541 -19.17 -28.52 10.39
N ALA A 542 -19.69 -29.27 9.39
CA ALA A 542 -19.19 -30.59 9.03
C ALA A 542 -17.71 -30.56 8.63
N THR A 543 -17.31 -29.60 7.79
CA THR A 543 -15.92 -29.49 7.31
C THR A 543 -14.96 -29.04 8.41
N THR A 544 -15.42 -28.21 9.35
CA THR A 544 -14.66 -27.86 10.56
C THR A 544 -14.38 -29.11 11.40
N TRP A 545 -15.40 -29.93 11.67
CA TRP A 545 -15.22 -31.18 12.43
C TRP A 545 -14.31 -32.19 11.73
N VAL A 546 -14.36 -32.28 10.39
CA VAL A 546 -13.42 -33.10 9.61
C VAL A 546 -11.98 -32.63 9.81
N SER A 547 -11.74 -31.31 9.78
CA SER A 547 -10.40 -30.75 10.03
C SER A 547 -9.90 -31.03 11.44
N LEU A 548 -10.75 -30.86 12.46
CA LEU A 548 -10.41 -31.16 13.86
C LEU A 548 -10.13 -32.65 14.07
N ALA A 549 -10.97 -33.54 13.53
CA ALA A 549 -10.76 -34.98 13.60
C ALA A 549 -9.46 -35.39 12.92
N THR A 550 -9.14 -34.80 11.77
CA THR A 550 -7.88 -35.06 11.05
C THR A 550 -6.66 -34.61 11.86
N LEU A 551 -6.72 -33.42 12.48
CA LEU A 551 -5.65 -32.94 13.38
C LEU A 551 -5.46 -33.85 14.59
N ALA A 552 -6.55 -34.35 15.19
CA ALA A 552 -6.49 -35.31 16.29
C ALA A 552 -5.83 -36.63 15.86
N VAL A 553 -6.22 -37.17 14.69
CA VAL A 553 -5.62 -38.38 14.11
C VAL A 553 -4.13 -38.17 13.85
N LEU A 554 -3.71 -37.01 13.32
CA LEU A 554 -2.30 -36.68 13.12
C LEU A 554 -1.53 -36.60 14.44
N ALA A 555 -2.09 -35.92 15.45
CA ALA A 555 -1.45 -35.78 16.77
C ALA A 555 -1.25 -37.15 17.43
N VAL A 556 -2.29 -37.98 17.48
CA VAL A 556 -2.24 -39.33 18.07
C VAL A 556 -1.32 -40.24 17.24
N GLY A 557 -1.43 -40.21 15.91
CA GLY A 557 -0.62 -41.04 15.02
C GLY A 557 0.88 -40.75 15.14
N VAL A 558 1.27 -39.47 15.24
CA VAL A 558 2.67 -39.06 15.46
C VAL A 558 3.14 -39.43 16.86
N TRP A 559 2.28 -39.30 17.87
CA TRP A 559 2.60 -39.66 19.25
C TRP A 559 2.86 -41.18 19.43
N VAL A 560 2.00 -42.01 18.84
CA VAL A 560 2.07 -43.47 18.92
C VAL A 560 3.26 -44.00 18.11
N SER A 561 3.44 -43.52 16.87
CA SER A 561 4.54 -43.98 15.99
C SER A 561 5.92 -43.43 16.39
N GLY A 562 5.98 -42.30 17.10
CA GLY A 562 7.19 -41.51 17.27
C GLY A 562 7.96 -41.73 18.58
N ALA A 563 8.47 -42.92 18.91
CA ALA A 563 9.13 -43.19 20.20
C ALA A 563 10.21 -42.15 20.64
N ARG A 564 11.04 -41.63 19.71
CA ARG A 564 12.06 -40.59 19.99
C ARG A 564 11.68 -39.17 19.51
N ARG A 565 10.52 -38.99 18.89
CA ARG A 565 10.08 -37.71 18.28
C ARG A 565 8.62 -37.36 18.61
N ARG A 566 8.10 -37.85 19.75
CA ARG A 566 6.74 -37.59 20.22
C ARG A 566 6.40 -36.09 20.32
N TRP A 567 7.41 -35.25 20.58
CA TRP A 567 7.26 -33.80 20.62
C TRP A 567 6.72 -33.20 19.29
N LEU A 568 6.87 -33.87 18.15
CA LEU A 568 6.28 -33.44 16.88
C LEU A 568 4.75 -33.44 16.90
N ALA A 569 4.11 -34.21 17.79
CA ALA A 569 2.67 -34.20 17.98
C ALA A 569 2.15 -32.88 18.58
N ILE A 570 3.02 -32.06 19.17
CA ILE A 570 2.65 -30.76 19.75
C ILE A 570 2.05 -29.84 18.69
N VAL A 571 2.61 -29.82 17.47
CA VAL A 571 2.13 -28.92 16.40
C VAL A 571 0.67 -29.21 16.02
N PRO A 572 0.29 -30.42 15.57
CA PRO A 572 -1.12 -30.70 15.28
C PRO A 572 -2.01 -30.63 16.52
N ALA A 573 -1.51 -30.91 17.73
CA ALA A 573 -2.28 -30.76 18.97
C ALA A 573 -2.58 -29.29 19.31
N LEU A 574 -1.63 -28.37 19.08
CA LEU A 574 -1.85 -26.93 19.24
C LEU A 574 -2.86 -26.42 18.20
N CYS A 575 -2.72 -26.82 16.93
CA CYS A 575 -3.69 -26.49 15.89
C CYS A 575 -5.10 -27.02 16.25
N LEU A 576 -5.19 -28.24 16.78
CA LEU A 576 -6.43 -28.83 17.27
C LEU A 576 -7.01 -27.99 18.42
N GLY A 577 -6.19 -27.60 19.40
CA GLY A 577 -6.63 -26.78 20.53
C GLY A 577 -7.18 -25.42 20.10
N VAL A 578 -6.47 -24.72 19.21
CA VAL A 578 -6.92 -23.44 18.65
C VAL A 578 -8.21 -23.64 17.83
N GLY A 579 -8.27 -24.69 17.01
CA GLY A 579 -9.46 -25.00 16.21
C GLY A 579 -10.68 -25.36 17.06
N LEU A 580 -10.50 -26.13 18.13
CA LEU A 580 -11.56 -26.43 19.10
C LEU A 580 -12.03 -25.17 19.81
N TYR A 581 -11.10 -24.32 20.24
CA TYR A 581 -11.45 -23.04 20.86
C TYR A 581 -12.27 -22.17 19.90
N ALA A 582 -11.84 -22.03 18.65
CA ALA A 582 -12.58 -21.26 17.63
C ALA A 582 -13.96 -21.85 17.29
N ALA A 583 -14.08 -23.19 17.23
CA ALA A 583 -15.33 -23.87 16.86
C ALA A 583 -16.37 -23.91 18.00
N LEU A 584 -15.91 -23.91 19.25
CA LEU A 584 -16.75 -24.01 20.44
C LEU A 584 -16.96 -22.66 21.13
N GLN A 585 -16.38 -21.58 20.59
CA GLN A 585 -16.46 -20.28 21.21
C GLN A 585 -17.93 -19.81 21.29
N PRO A 586 -18.42 -19.37 22.47
CA PRO A 586 -19.73 -18.76 22.54
C PRO A 586 -19.77 -17.49 21.69
N VAL A 587 -21.00 -17.11 21.28
CA VAL A 587 -21.23 -15.84 20.60
C VAL A 587 -20.66 -14.70 21.46
N PRO A 588 -19.72 -13.90 20.91
CA PRO A 588 -19.10 -12.83 21.68
C PRO A 588 -20.15 -11.82 22.13
N GLN A 589 -20.05 -11.39 23.39
CA GLN A 589 -20.89 -10.31 23.92
C GLN A 589 -20.19 -8.97 23.66
N PRO A 590 -20.94 -7.89 23.35
CA PRO A 590 -20.36 -6.58 23.18
C PRO A 590 -19.76 -6.12 24.51
N ARG A 591 -18.58 -5.48 24.47
CA ARG A 591 -17.93 -4.95 25.68
C ARG A 591 -18.76 -3.86 26.36
N ALA A 592 -19.44 -3.04 25.56
CA ALA A 592 -20.37 -2.03 26.03
C ALA A 592 -21.58 -1.94 25.08
N TRP A 593 -22.77 -1.97 25.68
CA TRP A 593 -24.06 -1.98 25.00
C TRP A 593 -25.12 -1.33 25.89
N PHE A 594 -26.05 -0.63 25.27
CA PHE A 594 -27.33 -0.29 25.89
C PHE A 594 -28.44 -0.29 24.83
N SER A 595 -29.62 -0.78 25.22
CA SER A 595 -30.85 -0.68 24.42
C SER A 595 -31.52 0.66 24.66
N THR A 596 -32.18 1.19 23.63
CA THR A 596 -32.91 2.46 23.71
C THR A 596 -34.06 2.47 22.69
N GLN A 597 -34.97 3.42 22.78
CA GLN A 597 -36.06 3.60 21.81
C GLN A 597 -36.29 5.10 21.65
N VAL A 598 -35.61 5.69 20.67
CA VAL A 598 -35.63 7.13 20.42
C VAL A 598 -35.98 7.40 18.97
N ALA A 599 -37.13 8.03 18.74
CA ALA A 599 -37.54 8.49 17.42
C ALA A 599 -36.81 9.79 17.05
N VAL A 600 -36.25 9.84 15.84
CA VAL A 600 -35.51 11.00 15.30
C VAL A 600 -35.97 11.31 13.87
N GLY A 601 -35.55 12.46 13.32
CA GLY A 601 -35.85 12.85 11.94
C GLY A 601 -37.35 12.97 11.66
N GLY A 602 -38.12 13.49 12.60
CA GLY A 602 -39.59 13.54 12.50
C GLY A 602 -40.30 12.20 12.63
N GLY A 603 -39.64 11.18 13.19
CA GLY A 603 -40.19 9.83 13.35
C GLY A 603 -39.96 8.91 12.15
N THR A 604 -39.12 9.33 11.19
CA THR A 604 -38.71 8.53 10.03
C THR A 604 -37.71 7.43 10.40
N MET A 605 -37.00 7.60 11.52
CA MET A 605 -36.03 6.64 12.06
C MET A 605 -36.20 6.48 13.56
N GLU A 606 -35.85 5.30 14.06
CA GLU A 606 -35.85 4.98 15.48
C GLU A 606 -34.52 4.32 15.87
N LEU A 607 -33.86 4.87 16.90
CA LEU A 607 -32.68 4.26 17.50
C LEU A 607 -33.10 3.15 18.46
N LEU A 608 -32.64 1.92 18.23
CA LEU A 608 -33.01 0.74 19.02
C LEU A 608 -31.95 0.31 20.03
N GLY A 609 -30.70 0.70 19.81
CA GLY A 609 -29.60 0.37 20.70
C GLY A 609 -28.27 0.86 20.15
N VAL A 610 -27.27 0.92 21.03
CA VAL A 610 -25.92 1.37 20.66
C VAL A 610 -24.89 0.47 21.30
N ARG A 611 -24.03 -0.11 20.45
CA ARG A 611 -22.75 -0.68 20.87
C ARG A 611 -21.69 0.41 20.77
N TYR A 612 -20.77 0.47 21.72
CA TYR A 612 -19.69 1.47 21.65
C TYR A 612 -18.35 0.93 22.15
N GLN A 613 -17.27 1.54 21.67
CA GLN A 613 -15.91 1.24 22.13
C GLN A 613 -15.04 2.49 22.06
N VAL A 614 -14.09 2.60 22.98
CA VAL A 614 -13.07 3.65 22.95
C VAL A 614 -11.78 3.04 22.42
N GLU A 615 -11.28 3.61 21.33
CA GLU A 615 -10.07 3.20 20.62
C GLU A 615 -8.94 4.19 20.91
N GLU A 616 -7.76 3.66 21.25
CA GLU A 616 -6.54 4.42 21.60
C GLU A 616 -6.72 5.47 22.71
N GLY A 617 -7.83 5.41 23.46
CA GLY A 617 -8.18 6.39 24.48
C GLY A 617 -8.58 7.77 23.94
N GLN A 618 -8.74 7.94 22.62
CA GLN A 618 -8.99 9.24 21.99
C GLN A 618 -10.22 9.25 21.08
N PHE A 619 -10.64 8.10 20.56
CA PHE A 619 -11.76 8.00 19.63
C PHE A 619 -12.86 7.10 20.20
N LEU A 620 -14.08 7.63 20.27
CA LEU A 620 -15.27 6.88 20.59
C LEU A 620 -15.91 6.39 19.28
N HIS A 621 -15.84 5.09 19.04
CA HIS A 621 -16.58 4.42 17.98
C HIS A 621 -17.96 4.03 18.48
N LEU A 622 -19.00 4.57 17.85
CA LEU A 622 -20.39 4.24 18.07
C LEU A 622 -20.87 3.34 16.95
N PHE A 623 -21.60 2.27 17.29
CA PHE A 623 -22.28 1.38 16.36
C PHE A 623 -23.79 1.38 16.72
N PRO A 624 -24.53 2.39 16.25
CA PRO A 624 -25.97 2.48 16.49
C PRO A 624 -26.75 1.52 15.60
N TYR A 625 -27.83 0.96 16.14
CA TYR A 625 -28.77 0.13 15.39
C TYR A 625 -30.06 0.90 15.18
N TRP A 626 -30.35 1.19 13.91
CA TRP A 626 -31.50 2.00 13.50
C TRP A 626 -32.59 1.14 12.90
N PHE A 627 -33.84 1.47 13.19
CA PHE A 627 -34.98 1.04 12.40
C PHE A 627 -35.45 2.17 11.49
N ILE A 628 -35.35 1.96 10.19
CA ILE A 628 -35.76 2.91 9.16
C ILE A 628 -37.24 2.71 8.88
N ARG A 629 -38.09 3.65 9.31
CA ARG A 629 -39.53 3.62 9.04
C ARG A 629 -39.83 4.11 7.63
N SER A 630 -39.13 5.14 7.20
CA SER A 630 -39.17 5.66 5.83
C SER A 630 -37.79 6.24 5.46
N PRO A 631 -37.36 6.15 4.19
CA PRO A 631 -36.16 6.83 3.73
C PRO A 631 -36.24 8.32 4.06
N ALA A 632 -35.19 8.86 4.66
CA ALA A 632 -35.11 10.26 5.07
C ALA A 632 -33.87 10.88 4.47
N ASP A 633 -33.99 12.14 4.05
CA ASP A 633 -32.83 12.96 3.71
C ASP A 633 -32.34 13.68 4.97
N GLY A 634 -31.03 13.89 5.07
CA GLY A 634 -30.39 14.54 6.21
C GLY A 634 -29.18 13.80 6.77
N ARG A 635 -28.55 14.43 7.77
CA ARG A 635 -27.34 13.93 8.44
C ARG A 635 -27.63 13.57 9.89
N ILE A 636 -26.86 12.63 10.41
CA ILE A 636 -26.93 12.21 11.82
C ILE A 636 -25.97 13.09 12.62
N HIS A 637 -26.47 13.67 13.70
CA HIS A 637 -25.71 14.51 14.62
C HIS A 637 -25.61 13.81 15.96
N TRP A 638 -24.39 13.54 16.42
CA TRP A 638 -24.12 12.99 17.74
C TRP A 638 -23.45 14.04 18.61
N ARG A 639 -23.83 14.13 19.89
CA ARG A 639 -23.10 14.92 20.88
C ARG A 639 -22.99 14.20 22.22
N LEU A 640 -21.84 14.37 22.85
CA LEU A 640 -21.59 13.97 24.24
C LEU A 640 -21.82 15.17 25.14
N VAL A 641 -22.61 14.97 26.19
CA VAL A 641 -23.00 15.99 27.16
C VAL A 641 -22.47 15.60 28.52
N ASP A 642 -21.78 16.54 29.19
CA ASP A 642 -21.27 16.34 30.55
C ASP A 642 -22.41 16.31 31.60
N PRO A 643 -22.14 15.89 32.84
CA PRO A 643 -23.15 15.91 33.91
C PRO A 643 -23.72 17.30 34.24
N ALA A 644 -23.07 18.38 33.79
CA ALA A 644 -23.55 19.76 33.95
C ALA A 644 -24.44 20.22 32.76
N GLY A 645 -24.73 19.34 31.80
CA GLY A 645 -25.57 19.63 30.64
C GLY A 645 -24.85 20.34 29.50
N ARG A 646 -23.51 20.38 29.49
CA ARG A 646 -22.72 21.06 28.45
C ARG A 646 -22.22 20.07 27.40
N PRO A 647 -22.36 20.36 26.10
CA PRO A 647 -21.78 19.53 25.05
C PRO A 647 -20.25 19.62 25.09
N VAL A 648 -19.58 18.49 25.17
CA VAL A 648 -18.11 18.40 25.22
C VAL A 648 -17.49 17.90 23.92
N ALA A 649 -18.24 17.13 23.14
CA ALA A 649 -17.82 16.63 21.84
C ALA A 649 -19.04 16.44 20.95
N SER A 650 -18.86 16.60 19.64
CA SER A 650 -19.90 16.34 18.65
C SER A 650 -19.31 15.88 17.34
N THR A 651 -20.09 15.11 16.59
CA THR A 651 -19.82 14.81 15.17
C THR A 651 -21.12 14.90 14.39
N SER A 652 -21.01 15.10 13.08
CA SER A 652 -22.15 15.19 12.19
C SER A 652 -21.77 14.68 10.82
N GLY A 653 -22.56 13.77 10.27
CA GLY A 653 -22.20 13.09 9.03
C GLY A 653 -23.30 12.19 8.49
N ASP A 654 -23.00 11.63 7.32
CA ASP A 654 -23.75 10.50 6.77
C ASP A 654 -23.52 9.25 7.63
N ALA A 655 -24.34 8.23 7.43
CA ALA A 655 -24.16 6.95 8.10
C ALA A 655 -22.85 6.25 7.66
N PHE A 656 -22.45 5.27 8.46
CA PHE A 656 -21.32 4.38 8.28
C PHE A 656 -20.01 5.11 7.97
N PHE A 657 -19.47 5.77 9.00
CA PHE A 657 -18.26 6.59 8.93
C PHE A 657 -18.32 7.66 7.83
N ASN A 658 -19.48 8.32 7.68
CA ASN A 658 -19.71 9.40 6.72
C ASN A 658 -19.58 8.95 5.24
N THR A 659 -20.14 7.78 4.91
CA THR A 659 -20.09 7.19 3.55
C THR A 659 -21.45 6.77 2.97
N VAL A 660 -22.47 6.50 3.80
CA VAL A 660 -23.78 6.01 3.38
C VAL A 660 -24.87 7.05 3.65
N ARG A 661 -25.50 7.57 2.60
CA ARG A 661 -26.61 8.53 2.73
C ARG A 661 -27.85 7.85 3.32
N LEU A 662 -28.53 8.51 4.25
CA LEU A 662 -29.77 8.00 4.86
C LEU A 662 -30.88 7.75 3.82
N ALA A 663 -30.95 8.58 2.79
CA ALA A 663 -31.91 8.44 1.69
C ALA A 663 -31.73 7.13 0.93
N SER A 664 -30.54 6.50 0.99
CA SER A 664 -30.29 5.20 0.38
C SER A 664 -30.89 4.04 1.19
N LEU A 665 -31.30 4.21 2.44
CA LEU A 665 -31.76 3.09 3.26
C LEU A 665 -33.25 2.82 3.03
N PRO A 666 -33.66 1.60 2.62
CA PRO A 666 -35.07 1.28 2.38
C PRO A 666 -35.90 1.31 3.67
N ALA A 667 -37.21 1.54 3.54
CA ALA A 667 -38.16 1.38 4.63
C ALA A 667 -38.16 -0.06 5.18
N GLN A 668 -38.55 -0.18 6.46
CA GLN A 668 -38.59 -1.43 7.22
C GLN A 668 -37.22 -2.13 7.32
N THR A 669 -36.15 -1.34 7.39
CA THR A 669 -34.78 -1.86 7.48
C THR A 669 -34.21 -1.64 8.87
N LEU A 670 -33.70 -2.72 9.47
CA LEU A 670 -32.79 -2.68 10.59
C LEU A 670 -31.37 -2.49 10.07
N PHE A 671 -30.77 -1.34 10.34
CA PHE A 671 -29.47 -0.92 9.83
C PHE A 671 -28.44 -0.82 10.96
N ASP A 672 -27.30 -1.50 10.78
CA ASP A 672 -26.11 -1.39 11.64
C ASP A 672 -25.23 -0.26 11.08
N ASP A 673 -25.12 0.81 11.85
CA ASP A 673 -24.42 2.04 11.48
C ASP A 673 -23.08 2.13 12.21
N ALA A 674 -22.23 3.08 11.83
CA ALA A 674 -20.97 3.33 12.52
C ALA A 674 -20.60 4.82 12.48
N HIS A 675 -20.15 5.37 13.60
CA HIS A 675 -19.68 6.76 13.72
C HIS A 675 -18.40 6.83 14.55
N GLN A 676 -17.55 7.79 14.22
CA GLN A 676 -16.37 8.12 15.02
C GLN A 676 -16.53 9.51 15.62
N LEU A 677 -16.44 9.59 16.95
CA LEU A 677 -16.38 10.84 17.70
C LEU A 677 -14.98 10.99 18.30
N ALA A 678 -14.32 12.11 18.01
CA ALA A 678 -13.10 12.47 18.71
C ALA A 678 -13.43 12.94 20.13
N LEU A 679 -12.74 12.39 21.13
CA LEU A 679 -12.86 12.82 22.51
C LEU A 679 -11.89 13.97 22.80
N PRO A 680 -12.29 15.02 23.55
CA PRO A 680 -11.41 16.13 23.87
C PRO A 680 -10.18 15.69 24.68
N PRO A 681 -8.98 16.19 24.36
CA PRO A 681 -7.80 15.96 25.17
C PRO A 681 -8.02 16.41 26.62
N GLY A 682 -7.68 15.56 27.58
CA GLY A 682 -7.90 15.84 29.00
C GLY A 682 -9.34 15.62 29.48
N LEU A 683 -10.23 15.02 28.68
CA LEU A 683 -11.57 14.61 29.13
C LEU A 683 -11.45 13.66 30.34
N ALA A 684 -12.13 13.99 31.44
CA ALA A 684 -12.11 13.18 32.65
C ALA A 684 -12.88 11.86 32.47
N ALA A 685 -12.48 10.83 33.21
CA ALA A 685 -13.28 9.61 33.30
C ALA A 685 -14.63 9.90 33.99
N GLY A 686 -15.72 9.33 33.47
CA GLY A 686 -17.03 9.53 34.08
C GLY A 686 -18.20 9.11 33.20
N SER A 687 -19.40 9.46 33.68
CA SER A 687 -20.66 9.24 32.96
C SER A 687 -21.00 10.44 32.10
N TYR A 688 -21.29 10.20 30.82
CA TYR A 688 -21.66 11.22 29.85
C TYR A 688 -22.97 10.84 29.16
N THR A 689 -23.86 11.80 28.96
CA THR A 689 -25.09 11.57 28.20
C THR A 689 -24.77 11.64 26.71
N LEU A 690 -25.11 10.58 25.98
CA LEU A 690 -25.09 10.58 24.52
C LEU A 690 -26.43 11.09 24.02
N GLU A 691 -26.39 12.09 23.15
CA GLU A 691 -27.57 12.62 22.49
C GLU A 691 -27.42 12.53 20.97
N VAL A 692 -28.57 12.38 20.30
CA VAL A 692 -28.64 12.19 18.85
C VAL A 692 -29.74 13.05 18.24
N GLY A 693 -29.50 13.55 17.03
CA GLY A 693 -30.48 14.24 16.21
C GLY A 693 -30.28 13.92 14.74
N VAL A 694 -31.33 14.10 13.94
CA VAL A 694 -31.26 14.02 12.48
C VAL A 694 -31.87 15.31 11.93
N ALA A 695 -31.16 15.95 11.01
CA ALA A 695 -31.59 17.20 10.39
C ALA A 695 -31.21 17.25 8.91
N ALA A 696 -32.03 17.92 8.11
CA ALA A 696 -31.69 18.21 6.72
C ALA A 696 -30.54 19.24 6.66
N PRO A 697 -29.80 19.31 5.53
CA PRO A 697 -28.77 20.33 5.35
C PRO A 697 -29.31 21.75 5.60
N GLY A 698 -28.63 22.51 6.46
CA GLY A 698 -29.02 23.88 6.82
C GLY A 698 -30.06 24.00 7.95
N GLU A 699 -30.64 22.89 8.41
CA GLU A 699 -31.56 22.88 9.56
C GLU A 699 -30.81 22.67 10.88
N THR A 700 -31.38 23.17 11.97
CA THR A 700 -30.83 22.93 13.31
C THR A 700 -31.34 21.59 13.85
N PRO A 701 -30.45 20.66 14.24
CA PRO A 701 -30.88 19.38 14.78
C PRO A 701 -31.57 19.53 16.14
N THR A 702 -32.71 18.85 16.28
CA THR A 702 -33.34 18.62 17.57
C THR A 702 -32.75 17.36 18.18
N PHE A 703 -32.12 17.50 19.35
CA PHE A 703 -31.45 16.40 20.03
C PHE A 703 -32.38 15.68 21.00
N ALA A 704 -32.25 14.36 21.03
CA ALA A 704 -32.88 13.48 22.00
C ALA A 704 -31.80 12.67 22.75
N ALA A 705 -32.03 12.40 24.03
CA ALA A 705 -31.12 11.58 24.84
C ALA A 705 -31.19 10.12 24.40
N ALA A 706 -30.08 9.59 23.91
CA ALA A 706 -29.96 8.20 23.48
C ALA A 706 -29.67 7.26 24.67
N GLY A 707 -28.78 7.67 25.57
CA GLY A 707 -28.36 6.88 26.73
C GLY A 707 -27.17 7.49 27.47
N VAL A 708 -26.64 6.79 28.47
CA VAL A 708 -25.47 7.22 29.25
C VAL A 708 -24.30 6.29 28.97
N LEU A 709 -23.14 6.88 28.64
CA LEU A 709 -21.89 6.17 28.39
C LEU A 709 -20.97 6.29 29.60
N GLN A 710 -20.23 5.22 29.89
CA GLN A 710 -19.07 5.28 30.77
C GLN A 710 -17.81 5.45 29.91
N LEU A 711 -17.12 6.57 30.09
CA LEU A 711 -15.92 6.92 29.34
C LEU A 711 -14.67 6.91 30.25
N PRO A 712 -13.52 6.43 29.74
CA PRO A 712 -12.25 6.50 30.45
C PRO A 712 -11.67 7.93 30.41
N ASN A 713 -10.60 8.15 31.17
CA ASN A 713 -9.85 9.40 31.11
C ASN A 713 -9.08 9.49 29.78
N VAL A 714 -9.20 10.62 29.09
CA VAL A 714 -8.46 10.91 27.85
C VAL A 714 -7.18 11.67 28.22
N PRO A 715 -5.99 11.18 27.82
CA PRO A 715 -4.75 11.89 28.09
C PRO A 715 -4.72 13.26 27.40
N PRO A 716 -3.97 14.24 27.94
CA PRO A 716 -3.64 15.45 27.20
C PRO A 716 -2.94 15.10 25.88
N ALA A 717 -3.24 15.84 24.82
CA ALA A 717 -2.60 15.68 23.52
C ALA A 717 -1.44 16.69 23.42
N GLU A 718 -0.25 16.20 23.08
CA GLU A 718 0.85 17.09 22.74
C GLU A 718 0.62 17.71 21.36
N PRO A 719 0.77 19.04 21.21
CA PRO A 719 0.64 19.67 19.90
C PRO A 719 1.79 19.22 18.99
N PRO A 720 1.53 19.01 17.68
CA PRO A 720 2.60 18.71 16.73
C PRO A 720 3.55 19.91 16.63
N SER A 721 4.83 19.62 16.37
CA SER A 721 5.83 20.67 16.09
C SER A 721 5.59 21.25 14.70
N MET A 722 5.15 22.51 14.64
CA MET A 722 4.79 23.19 13.39
C MET A 722 4.95 24.72 13.51
N GLN A 723 5.08 25.38 12.36
CA GLN A 723 4.94 26.83 12.21
C GLN A 723 3.45 27.18 12.19
N PRO A 724 2.95 28.00 13.12
CA PRO A 724 1.54 28.34 13.20
C PRO A 724 1.12 29.25 12.04
N LEU A 725 -0.10 29.05 11.53
CA LEU A 725 -0.67 29.86 10.43
C LEU A 725 -2.12 30.28 10.68
N HIS A 726 -2.90 29.48 11.42
CA HIS A 726 -4.27 29.78 11.85
C HIS A 726 -5.18 30.37 10.75
N LEU A 727 -5.28 29.68 9.61
CA LEU A 727 -6.16 30.05 8.51
C LEU A 727 -7.44 29.23 8.54
N ARG A 728 -8.56 29.82 8.12
CA ARG A 728 -9.83 29.11 7.93
C ARG A 728 -10.18 29.00 6.45
N PHE A 729 -10.57 27.80 6.03
CA PHE A 729 -10.98 27.45 4.68
C PHE A 729 -12.47 27.14 4.67
N GLY A 730 -13.23 27.89 3.87
CA GLY A 730 -14.69 27.78 3.88
C GLY A 730 -15.27 28.04 5.28
N SER A 731 -16.28 27.27 5.66
CA SER A 731 -16.98 27.43 6.94
C SER A 731 -16.50 26.51 8.07
N SER A 732 -15.83 25.40 7.74
CA SER A 732 -15.64 24.28 8.68
C SER A 732 -14.21 23.77 8.79
N ILE A 733 -13.26 24.22 7.97
CA ILE A 733 -11.87 23.72 7.99
C ILE A 733 -10.91 24.79 8.49
N ARG A 734 -9.97 24.37 9.32
CA ARG A 734 -8.90 25.21 9.85
C ARG A 734 -7.53 24.58 9.60
N LEU A 735 -6.58 25.40 9.17
CA LEU A 735 -5.16 25.07 9.08
C LEU A 735 -4.48 25.62 10.34
N ASP A 736 -4.06 24.74 11.24
CA ASP A 736 -3.37 25.17 12.46
C ASP A 736 -1.96 25.69 12.15
N GLY A 737 -1.27 25.00 11.25
CA GLY A 737 0.11 25.31 10.89
C GLY A 737 0.68 24.34 9.87
N TRP A 738 1.97 24.48 9.60
CA TRP A 738 2.69 23.67 8.63
C TRP A 738 4.13 23.40 9.08
N SER A 739 4.77 22.40 8.50
CA SER A 739 6.21 22.14 8.67
C SER A 739 6.82 21.74 7.33
N ALA A 740 8.12 21.99 7.14
CA ALA A 740 8.86 21.51 5.98
C ALA A 740 10.05 20.64 6.37
N ARG A 741 10.39 19.68 5.52
CA ARG A 741 11.57 18.81 5.64
C ARG A 741 12.34 18.78 4.32
N VAL A 742 13.67 18.76 4.43
CA VAL A 742 14.59 18.56 3.30
C VAL A 742 15.36 17.27 3.54
N ASP A 743 15.24 16.30 2.63
CA ASP A 743 15.80 14.95 2.76
C ASP A 743 15.46 14.28 4.11
N GLY A 744 14.22 14.47 4.57
CA GLY A 744 13.71 13.91 5.83
C GLY A 744 14.22 14.60 7.09
N ARG A 745 15.16 15.55 6.99
CA ARG A 745 15.59 16.40 8.09
C ARG A 745 14.66 17.59 8.20
N ALA A 746 14.37 18.06 9.41
CA ALA A 746 13.62 19.31 9.60
C ALA A 746 14.29 20.41 8.77
N GLY A 747 13.54 20.95 7.81
CA GLY A 747 13.96 22.12 7.05
C GLY A 747 14.04 23.27 8.05
N ALA A 748 15.18 23.94 8.09
CA ALA A 748 15.53 24.97 9.05
C ALA A 748 14.32 25.74 9.60
N GLU A 749 14.04 25.56 10.88
CA GLU A 749 13.13 26.42 11.63
C GLU A 749 13.56 27.88 11.39
N ALA A 750 12.64 28.68 10.86
CA ALA A 750 12.74 30.14 10.70
C ALA A 750 13.80 30.71 9.73
N THR A 751 14.14 30.04 8.62
CA THR A 751 14.79 30.76 7.48
C THR A 751 13.78 31.15 6.41
N PRO A 752 13.74 32.42 5.96
CA PRO A 752 12.82 32.90 4.92
C PRO A 752 13.09 32.30 3.53
N LEU A 753 14.23 31.62 3.34
CA LEU A 753 14.65 31.01 2.09
C LEU A 753 15.08 29.55 2.32
N LEU A 754 14.36 28.60 1.74
CA LEU A 754 14.69 27.17 1.78
C LEU A 754 15.62 26.81 0.61
N ILE A 755 16.88 26.49 0.89
CA ILE A 755 17.89 26.20 -0.15
C ILE A 755 17.92 24.69 -0.44
N LEU A 756 17.72 24.33 -1.72
CA LEU A 756 17.68 22.97 -2.23
C LEU A 756 18.71 22.77 -3.34
N ARG A 757 19.24 21.56 -3.43
CA ARG A 757 20.07 21.08 -4.53
C ARG A 757 19.30 20.05 -5.35
N PRO A 758 19.63 19.87 -6.64
CA PRO A 758 19.10 18.76 -7.39
C PRO A 758 19.42 17.40 -6.75
N GLY A 759 18.46 16.49 -6.82
CA GLY A 759 18.43 15.22 -6.13
C GLY A 759 17.82 15.27 -4.72
N GLN A 760 17.68 16.45 -4.12
CA GLN A 760 17.06 16.57 -2.80
C GLN A 760 15.54 16.50 -2.88
N THR A 761 14.92 16.08 -1.77
CA THR A 761 13.47 16.07 -1.61
C THR A 761 13.02 17.16 -0.65
N LEU A 762 12.05 17.97 -1.06
CA LEU A 762 11.30 18.89 -0.22
C LEU A 762 9.95 18.26 0.15
N GLU A 763 9.60 18.27 1.44
CA GLU A 763 8.32 17.78 1.92
C GLU A 763 7.64 18.85 2.79
N TYR A 764 6.42 19.24 2.43
CA TYR A 764 5.55 20.07 3.25
C TYR A 764 4.54 19.19 3.99
N THR A 765 4.29 19.45 5.27
CA THR A 765 3.21 18.82 6.04
C THR A 765 2.30 19.92 6.58
N PHE A 766 1.03 19.88 6.23
CA PHE A 766 0.01 20.76 6.81
C PHE A 766 -0.73 20.05 7.93
N TYR A 767 -1.18 20.80 8.93
CA TYR A 767 -1.90 20.25 10.09
C TYR A 767 -3.30 20.83 10.14
N TRP A 768 -4.27 20.04 9.71
CA TRP A 768 -5.66 20.45 9.54
C TRP A 768 -6.56 20.06 10.70
N ARG A 769 -7.61 20.84 10.97
CA ARG A 769 -8.72 20.48 11.84
C ARG A 769 -10.05 20.79 11.16
N ALA A 770 -11.09 20.07 11.55
CA ALA A 770 -12.46 20.41 11.19
C ALA A 770 -13.19 20.97 12.43
N GLU A 771 -13.67 22.21 12.35
CA GLU A 771 -14.45 22.87 13.40
C GLU A 771 -15.94 22.47 13.34
N GLY A 772 -16.36 21.74 12.30
CA GLY A 772 -17.72 21.26 12.12
C GLY A 772 -17.79 20.12 11.10
N ALA A 773 -19.02 19.83 10.64
CA ALA A 773 -19.24 18.78 9.64
C ALA A 773 -18.53 19.13 8.33
N VAL A 774 -17.79 18.16 7.78
CA VAL A 774 -17.19 18.25 6.46
C VAL A 774 -18.12 17.56 5.46
N GLU A 775 -18.49 18.26 4.40
CA GLU A 775 -19.50 17.81 3.43
C GLU A 775 -18.90 16.87 2.37
N GLU A 776 -17.65 17.05 2.00
CA GLU A 776 -16.99 16.28 0.94
C GLU A 776 -15.51 16.10 1.23
N ASN A 777 -14.88 15.14 0.53
CA ASN A 777 -13.43 14.97 0.60
C ASN A 777 -12.76 15.98 -0.33
N TYR A 778 -12.31 17.10 0.22
CA TYR A 778 -11.57 18.11 -0.54
C TYR A 778 -10.22 17.60 -1.03
N HIS A 779 -9.74 18.18 -2.13
CA HIS A 779 -8.38 18.01 -2.60
C HIS A 779 -7.53 19.19 -2.14
N GLY A 780 -6.30 18.90 -1.70
CA GLY A 780 -5.31 19.91 -1.42
C GLY A 780 -4.26 19.95 -2.52
N PHE A 781 -3.67 21.12 -2.69
CA PHE A 781 -2.64 21.35 -3.68
C PHE A 781 -1.45 22.11 -3.09
N VAL A 782 -0.27 21.81 -3.62
CA VAL A 782 0.93 22.63 -3.45
C VAL A 782 1.57 22.80 -4.81
N HIS A 783 1.72 24.04 -5.27
CA HIS A 783 2.33 24.36 -6.57
C HIS A 783 3.60 25.18 -6.37
N LEU A 784 4.71 24.79 -7.02
CA LEU A 784 5.95 25.56 -7.06
C LEU A 784 5.92 26.48 -8.28
N LEU A 785 5.73 27.77 -8.05
CA LEU A 785 5.68 28.77 -9.11
C LEU A 785 7.08 29.34 -9.39
N ASP A 786 7.39 29.61 -10.66
CA ASP A 786 8.55 30.41 -11.04
C ASP A 786 8.28 31.93 -10.85
N HIS A 787 9.29 32.76 -11.09
CA HIS A 787 9.18 34.22 -11.05
C HIS A 787 8.14 34.78 -12.05
N ALA A 788 7.81 34.04 -13.11
CA ALA A 788 6.77 34.38 -14.08
C ALA A 788 5.37 33.87 -13.66
N GLN A 789 5.21 33.40 -12.41
CA GLN A 789 3.97 32.85 -11.86
C GLN A 789 3.45 31.61 -12.58
N ARG A 790 4.33 30.88 -13.28
CA ARG A 790 3.99 29.61 -13.92
C ARG A 790 4.31 28.46 -12.97
N ALA A 791 3.39 27.52 -12.83
CA ALA A 791 3.63 26.32 -12.04
C ALA A 791 4.63 25.42 -12.75
N VAL A 792 5.84 25.32 -12.21
CA VAL A 792 6.91 24.44 -12.74
C VAL A 792 6.76 23.02 -12.18
N ARG A 793 6.24 22.89 -10.96
CA ARG A 793 5.85 21.62 -10.35
C ARG A 793 4.53 21.78 -9.61
N GLN A 794 3.69 20.75 -9.66
CA GLN A 794 2.39 20.72 -9.00
C GLN A 794 2.22 19.37 -8.30
N HIS A 795 1.56 19.37 -7.15
CA HIS A 795 1.18 18.17 -6.45
C HIS A 795 -0.20 18.37 -5.83
N ASP A 796 -1.17 17.60 -6.33
CA ASP A 796 -2.59 17.69 -5.99
C ASP A 796 -3.09 16.30 -5.62
N LYS A 797 -3.81 16.18 -4.50
CA LYS A 797 -4.37 14.91 -4.00
C LYS A 797 -5.53 15.16 -3.04
N THR A 798 -6.27 14.13 -2.66
CA THR A 798 -7.20 14.22 -1.53
C THR A 798 -6.47 14.73 -0.28
N ALA A 799 -7.00 15.78 0.33
CA ALA A 799 -6.39 16.42 1.49
C ALA A 799 -6.37 15.47 2.69
N GLY A 800 -5.22 15.41 3.36
CA GLY A 800 -4.91 14.39 4.37
C GLY A 800 -4.26 13.17 3.73
N SER A 801 -4.64 11.99 4.16
CA SER A 801 -4.29 10.74 3.46
C SER A 801 -5.54 10.07 2.93
N LEU A 802 -5.37 9.16 1.96
CA LEU A 802 -6.49 8.36 1.44
C LEU A 802 -7.26 7.61 2.55
N LEU A 803 -6.57 7.31 3.67
CA LEU A 803 -7.11 6.62 4.83
C LEU A 803 -7.67 7.55 5.91
N ALA A 804 -7.38 8.85 5.84
CA ALA A 804 -7.84 9.88 6.77
C ALA A 804 -8.21 11.16 5.99
N PRO A 805 -9.19 11.09 5.07
CA PRO A 805 -9.58 12.23 4.26
C PRO A 805 -10.36 13.26 5.09
N SER A 806 -10.64 14.42 4.51
CA SER A 806 -11.26 15.55 5.23
C SER A 806 -12.63 15.24 5.86
N ARG A 807 -13.40 14.28 5.34
CA ARG A 807 -14.62 13.79 6.00
C ARG A 807 -14.43 13.10 7.35
N LEU A 808 -13.20 12.70 7.71
CA LEU A 808 -12.86 12.12 9.03
C LEU A 808 -12.16 13.13 9.97
N TRP A 809 -11.92 14.35 9.51
CA TRP A 809 -11.25 15.35 10.34
C TRP A 809 -12.11 15.76 11.52
N ASN A 810 -11.46 16.20 12.60
CA ASN A 810 -12.13 16.56 13.84
C ASN A 810 -11.52 17.84 14.45
N ALA A 811 -12.19 18.36 15.48
CA ALA A 811 -11.84 19.65 16.10
C ALA A 811 -10.66 19.57 17.08
N PHE A 812 -10.23 18.37 17.47
CA PHE A 812 -9.33 18.17 18.61
C PHE A 812 -7.92 17.73 18.22
N TYR A 813 -7.80 16.87 17.21
CA TYR A 813 -6.56 16.25 16.80
C TYR A 813 -6.18 16.73 15.40
N PRO A 814 -5.05 17.46 15.26
CA PRO A 814 -4.58 17.91 13.96
C PRO A 814 -4.30 16.72 13.02
N GLN A 815 -4.77 16.82 11.79
CA GLN A 815 -4.64 15.81 10.76
C GLN A 815 -3.47 16.20 9.85
N PRO A 816 -2.35 15.44 9.88
CA PRO A 816 -1.21 15.74 9.03
C PRO A 816 -1.54 15.48 7.56
N ASP A 817 -1.00 16.31 6.68
CA ASP A 817 -1.18 16.21 5.24
C ASP A 817 0.12 16.55 4.50
N GLY A 818 0.83 15.51 4.06
CA GLY A 818 2.16 15.59 3.44
C GLY A 818 2.16 15.73 1.90
N TYR A 819 2.96 16.67 1.38
CA TYR A 819 3.22 16.92 -0.04
C TYR A 819 4.72 16.84 -0.31
N ARG A 820 5.13 15.92 -1.18
CA ARG A 820 6.54 15.59 -1.43
C ARG A 820 6.95 15.98 -2.85
N PHE A 821 8.03 16.74 -2.98
CA PHE A 821 8.63 17.18 -4.24
C PHE A 821 10.07 16.68 -4.36
N VAL A 822 10.39 15.98 -5.44
CA VAL A 822 11.78 15.65 -5.80
C VAL A 822 12.28 16.76 -6.72
N ILE A 823 13.37 17.43 -6.32
CA ILE A 823 14.03 18.45 -7.13
C ILE A 823 14.93 17.72 -8.12
N ASP A 824 14.49 17.53 -9.35
CA ASP A 824 15.30 16.84 -10.37
C ASP A 824 16.47 17.71 -10.89
N ALA A 825 17.40 17.07 -11.62
CA ALA A 825 18.58 17.71 -12.21
C ALA A 825 18.27 18.64 -13.39
N GLU A 826 17.02 18.71 -13.84
CA GLU A 826 16.61 19.54 -14.96
C GLU A 826 15.89 20.81 -14.52
N MET A 827 15.41 20.85 -13.28
CA MET A 827 14.80 22.03 -12.67
C MET A 827 15.78 23.22 -12.72
N PRO A 828 15.41 24.34 -13.39
CA PRO A 828 16.26 25.52 -13.45
C PRO A 828 16.61 26.03 -12.05
N GLY A 829 17.86 26.43 -11.82
CA GLY A 829 18.22 27.07 -10.56
C GLY A 829 17.67 28.49 -10.50
N GLY A 830 17.27 28.92 -9.30
CA GLY A 830 16.58 30.18 -9.08
C GLY A 830 15.59 30.12 -7.92
N LEU A 831 14.79 31.17 -7.79
CA LEU A 831 13.74 31.30 -6.79
C LEU A 831 12.43 30.69 -7.29
N TYR A 832 11.75 30.01 -6.38
CA TYR A 832 10.43 29.44 -6.55
C TYR A 832 9.53 29.89 -5.40
N TYR A 833 8.26 30.15 -5.72
CA TYR A 833 7.26 30.68 -4.81
C TYR A 833 6.18 29.61 -4.60
N PRO A 834 6.26 28.81 -3.53
CA PRO A 834 5.28 27.77 -3.30
C PRO A 834 3.96 28.38 -2.82
N ILE A 835 2.85 27.93 -3.41
CA ILE A 835 1.49 28.26 -2.98
C ILE A 835 0.74 26.99 -2.61
N ALA A 836 -0.23 27.11 -1.71
CA ALA A 836 -1.06 25.99 -1.29
C ALA A 836 -2.52 26.39 -1.05
N GLY A 837 -3.42 25.41 -1.11
CA GLY A 837 -4.85 25.62 -0.84
C GLY A 837 -5.66 24.34 -0.91
N LEU A 838 -6.99 24.48 -0.77
CA LEU A 838 -7.97 23.40 -0.90
C LEU A 838 -8.95 23.71 -2.03
N TYR A 839 -9.46 22.67 -2.68
CA TYR A 839 -10.48 22.78 -3.71
C TYR A 839 -11.43 21.57 -3.71
N ARG A 840 -12.62 21.78 -4.27
CA ARG A 840 -13.59 20.73 -4.55
C ARG A 840 -13.19 20.00 -5.82
N PHE A 841 -13.00 18.69 -5.76
CA PHE A 841 -12.52 17.93 -6.91
C PHE A 841 -13.53 17.88 -8.06
N GLU A 842 -14.82 17.88 -7.74
CA GLU A 842 -15.92 17.74 -8.70
C GLU A 842 -15.96 18.87 -9.74
N ASP A 843 -15.80 20.12 -9.31
CA ASP A 843 -15.92 21.31 -10.16
C ASP A 843 -14.64 22.17 -10.20
N GLY A 844 -13.59 21.78 -9.48
CA GLY A 844 -12.33 22.52 -9.40
C GLY A 844 -12.41 23.80 -8.55
N GLN A 845 -13.52 24.05 -7.87
CA GLN A 845 -13.71 25.30 -7.13
C GLN A 845 -12.80 25.35 -5.90
N ARG A 846 -11.91 26.35 -5.86
CA ARG A 846 -11.03 26.58 -4.71
C ARG A 846 -11.80 27.17 -3.53
N LEU A 847 -11.45 26.76 -2.32
CA LEU A 847 -12.08 27.23 -1.09
C LEU A 847 -11.56 28.64 -0.73
N PRO A 848 -12.43 29.56 -0.31
CA PRO A 848 -12.01 30.86 0.19
C PRO A 848 -11.26 30.72 1.52
N ILE A 849 -10.21 31.52 1.67
CA ILE A 849 -9.34 31.57 2.85
C ILE A 849 -9.64 32.84 3.63
N THR A 850 -9.81 32.69 4.94
CA THR A 850 -9.93 33.80 5.89
C THR A 850 -8.83 33.75 6.94
N GLY A 851 -8.25 34.90 7.25
CA GLY A 851 -7.26 35.05 8.31
C GLY A 851 -7.88 34.97 9.70
N ALA A 852 -7.04 34.87 10.73
CA ALA A 852 -7.47 34.85 12.13
C ALA A 852 -8.22 36.13 12.56
N ASP A 853 -7.99 37.24 11.87
CA ASP A 853 -8.66 38.53 12.04
C ASP A 853 -9.98 38.65 11.25
N GLY A 854 -10.35 37.60 10.51
CA GLY A 854 -11.56 37.54 9.68
C GLY A 854 -11.41 38.17 8.29
N GLN A 855 -10.23 38.67 7.90
CA GLN A 855 -10.01 39.21 6.56
C GLN A 855 -9.98 38.09 5.50
N SER A 856 -10.56 38.35 4.34
CA SER A 856 -10.48 37.46 3.18
C SER A 856 -9.09 37.55 2.53
N LEU A 857 -8.43 36.41 2.35
CA LEU A 857 -7.06 36.31 1.83
C LEU A 857 -6.99 35.70 0.42
N GLY A 858 -8.14 35.44 -0.21
CA GLY A 858 -8.21 34.79 -1.52
C GLY A 858 -8.50 33.29 -1.40
N THR A 859 -7.87 32.46 -2.25
CA THR A 859 -8.12 31.00 -2.30
C THR A 859 -6.84 30.16 -2.21
N GLU A 860 -5.70 30.81 -2.04
CA GLU A 860 -4.39 30.21 -1.89
C GLU A 860 -3.55 31.06 -0.93
N PHE A 861 -2.56 30.45 -0.28
CA PHE A 861 -1.62 31.14 0.58
C PHE A 861 -0.18 30.79 0.19
N ALA A 862 0.73 31.73 0.41
CA ALA A 862 2.14 31.56 0.12
C ALA A 862 2.86 30.83 1.26
N LEU A 863 3.82 29.97 0.88
CA LEU A 863 4.80 29.35 1.76
C LEU A 863 6.17 30.04 1.58
N PRO A 864 7.16 29.76 2.45
CA PRO A 864 8.48 30.33 2.30
C PRO A 864 9.10 30.05 0.93
N THR A 865 9.77 31.06 0.39
CA THR A 865 10.44 30.98 -0.91
C THR A 865 11.47 29.86 -0.91
N VAL A 866 11.52 29.12 -2.02
CA VAL A 866 12.46 28.04 -2.24
C VAL A 866 13.53 28.48 -3.22
N LYS A 867 14.80 28.32 -2.85
CA LYS A 867 15.96 28.53 -3.73
C LYS A 867 16.47 27.18 -4.21
N VAL A 868 16.40 26.92 -5.52
CA VAL A 868 17.05 25.76 -6.14
C VAL A 868 18.41 26.19 -6.66
N LEU A 869 19.47 25.50 -6.23
CA LEU A 869 20.83 25.74 -6.71
C LEU A 869 21.03 25.10 -8.08
N SER A 870 21.57 25.86 -9.02
CA SER A 870 21.98 25.35 -10.33
C SER A 870 23.15 24.37 -10.22
N ILE A 871 23.13 23.32 -11.04
CA ILE A 871 24.30 22.49 -11.33
C ILE A 871 24.70 22.78 -12.79
N PRO A 872 25.82 23.46 -13.05
CA PRO A 872 26.24 23.73 -14.41
C PRO A 872 26.46 22.44 -15.19
N LYS A 873 25.75 22.31 -16.31
CA LYS A 873 25.91 21.17 -17.24
C LYS A 873 27.07 21.38 -18.21
N THR A 874 27.52 22.63 -18.37
CA THR A 874 28.55 23.05 -19.31
C THR A 874 29.65 23.83 -18.59
N THR A 875 30.83 23.84 -19.18
CA THR A 875 31.93 24.72 -18.76
C THR A 875 32.08 25.86 -19.75
N PRO A 876 32.48 27.06 -19.30
CA PRO A 876 32.75 28.17 -20.21
C PRO A 876 33.86 27.83 -21.20
N GLU A 877 33.69 28.25 -22.46
CA GLU A 877 34.75 28.13 -23.47
C GLU A 877 35.88 29.12 -23.21
N GLN A 878 35.53 30.35 -22.85
CA GLN A 878 36.48 31.37 -22.42
C GLN A 878 36.44 31.48 -20.90
N ARG A 879 37.53 31.10 -20.23
CA ARG A 879 37.67 31.24 -18.77
C ARG A 879 38.22 32.61 -18.43
N ILE A 880 37.53 33.31 -17.56
CA ILE A 880 37.95 34.62 -17.01
C ILE A 880 37.77 34.61 -15.50
N ASP A 881 38.34 35.58 -14.81
CA ASP A 881 38.06 35.78 -13.39
C ASP A 881 37.89 37.26 -13.11
N VAL A 882 36.62 37.70 -13.13
CA VAL A 882 36.23 39.08 -12.88
C VAL A 882 35.40 39.10 -11.60
N ARG A 883 35.90 39.74 -10.55
CA ARG A 883 35.18 39.87 -9.29
C ARG A 883 34.14 40.98 -9.39
N ILE A 884 32.91 40.69 -8.98
CA ILE A 884 31.75 41.58 -8.99
C ILE A 884 31.41 41.92 -7.53
N GLY A 885 31.78 43.13 -7.09
CA GLY A 885 31.72 43.51 -5.68
C GLY A 885 32.45 42.50 -4.79
N ASP A 886 31.89 42.22 -3.62
CA ASP A 886 32.34 41.16 -2.71
C ASP A 886 31.44 39.91 -2.76
N TRP A 887 30.39 39.93 -3.58
CA TRP A 887 29.31 38.94 -3.57
C TRP A 887 29.31 38.01 -4.78
N GLY A 888 29.99 38.34 -5.88
CA GLY A 888 29.99 37.51 -7.09
C GLY A 888 31.30 37.53 -7.87
N SER A 889 31.42 36.60 -8.81
CA SER A 889 32.50 36.56 -9.80
C SER A 889 31.96 36.04 -11.14
N LEU A 890 32.33 36.67 -12.25
CA LEU A 890 32.16 36.10 -13.59
C LEU A 890 33.37 35.21 -13.90
N ARG A 891 33.14 33.91 -14.05
CA ARG A 891 34.16 32.86 -14.22
C ARG A 891 34.41 32.48 -15.69
N GLY A 892 33.55 32.93 -16.59
CA GLY A 892 33.66 32.57 -17.99
C GLY A 892 32.45 32.95 -18.83
N PHE A 893 32.61 32.82 -20.15
CA PHE A 893 31.52 32.94 -21.10
C PHE A 893 31.71 32.04 -22.33
N THR A 894 30.63 31.80 -23.06
CA THR A 894 30.61 31.10 -24.35
C THR A 894 29.79 31.93 -25.35
N LEU A 895 30.30 32.13 -26.56
CA LEU A 895 29.66 32.91 -27.61
C LEU A 895 29.28 32.01 -28.80
N THR A 896 28.05 32.11 -29.30
CA THR A 896 27.56 31.37 -30.47
C THR A 896 26.87 32.33 -31.45
N PRO A 897 27.26 32.39 -32.74
CA PRO A 897 28.34 31.63 -33.37
C PRO A 897 29.72 32.02 -32.80
N LYS A 898 30.69 31.10 -32.90
CA LYS A 898 32.07 31.35 -32.43
C LYS A 898 32.84 32.33 -33.32
N SER A 899 32.33 32.59 -34.53
CA SER A 899 32.94 33.52 -35.48
C SER A 899 32.91 34.93 -34.91
N ALA A 900 34.00 35.67 -35.06
CA ALA A 900 34.04 37.10 -34.76
C ALA A 900 33.21 37.91 -35.76
N THR A 901 32.72 37.32 -36.85
CA THR A 901 31.96 38.01 -37.90
C THR A 901 30.50 37.60 -37.91
N VAL A 902 29.59 38.57 -37.91
CA VAL A 902 28.12 38.42 -37.98
C VAL A 902 27.54 39.39 -39.00
N ARG A 903 26.29 39.19 -39.42
CA ARG A 903 25.57 40.06 -40.36
C ARG A 903 24.35 40.71 -39.70
N PRO A 904 23.86 41.86 -40.21
CA PRO A 904 22.55 42.37 -39.84
C PRO A 904 21.46 41.29 -39.98
N GLY A 905 20.69 41.08 -38.92
CA GLY A 905 19.69 40.00 -38.83
C GLY A 905 20.19 38.69 -38.19
N ASP A 906 21.50 38.51 -37.99
CA ASP A 906 22.03 37.38 -37.22
C ASP A 906 21.66 37.50 -35.73
N VAL A 907 21.73 36.37 -35.01
CA VAL A 907 21.49 36.31 -33.57
C VAL A 907 22.74 35.79 -32.88
N ILE A 908 23.26 36.57 -31.94
CA ILE A 908 24.37 36.16 -31.06
C ILE A 908 23.79 35.61 -29.77
N THR A 909 24.19 34.41 -29.39
CA THR A 909 23.88 33.81 -28.10
C THR A 909 25.12 33.85 -27.21
N LEU A 910 25.02 34.56 -26.09
CA LEU A 910 26.07 34.71 -25.08
C LEU A 910 25.67 33.93 -23.82
N THR A 911 26.44 32.93 -23.43
CA THR A 911 26.24 32.21 -22.17
C THR A 911 27.26 32.67 -21.13
N LEU A 912 26.81 33.17 -19.99
CA LEU A 912 27.61 33.72 -18.89
C LEU A 912 27.65 32.73 -17.73
N TYR A 913 28.82 32.59 -17.09
CA TYR A 913 29.05 31.65 -15.99
C TYR A 913 29.50 32.43 -14.75
N TYR A 914 28.61 32.55 -13.77
CA TYR A 914 28.88 33.20 -12.49
C TYR A 914 29.22 32.20 -11.40
N GLN A 915 29.99 32.66 -10.42
CA GLN A 915 30.19 32.03 -9.13
C GLN A 915 29.79 33.05 -8.05
N ALA A 916 28.78 32.72 -7.26
CA ALA A 916 28.39 33.50 -6.11
C ALA A 916 29.37 33.27 -4.95
N ASN A 917 29.77 34.36 -4.31
CA ASN A 917 30.64 34.40 -3.13
C ASN A 917 29.83 34.73 -1.86
N ALA A 918 28.78 35.55 -2.00
CA ALA A 918 27.81 35.92 -0.95
C ALA A 918 26.52 36.45 -1.61
N SER A 919 25.52 36.80 -0.79
CA SER A 919 24.32 37.52 -1.25
C SER A 919 24.63 39.00 -1.46
N ALA A 920 24.12 39.60 -2.54
CA ALA A 920 24.21 41.04 -2.74
C ALA A 920 23.25 41.80 -1.81
N SER A 921 23.55 43.07 -1.51
CA SER A 921 22.68 43.93 -0.69
C SER A 921 21.48 44.51 -1.45
N VAL A 922 21.51 44.46 -2.78
CA VAL A 922 20.47 44.94 -3.71
C VAL A 922 20.38 44.00 -4.91
N ASP A 923 19.29 44.07 -5.65
CA ASP A 923 19.10 43.29 -6.88
C ASP A 923 19.68 44.03 -8.09
N TYR A 924 20.96 43.78 -8.36
CA TYR A 924 21.67 44.32 -9.53
C TYR A 924 21.08 43.84 -10.87
N THR A 925 20.97 44.77 -11.82
CA THR A 925 20.65 44.52 -13.23
C THR A 925 21.93 44.33 -14.03
N ARG A 926 22.03 43.24 -14.79
CA ARG A 926 23.11 43.00 -15.75
C ARG A 926 22.83 43.78 -17.02
N PHE A 927 23.85 44.44 -17.56
CA PHE A 927 23.82 44.95 -18.92
C PHE A 927 24.82 44.20 -19.81
N ILE A 928 24.41 43.92 -21.05
CA ILE A 928 25.28 43.47 -22.13
C ILE A 928 25.12 44.44 -23.29
N HIS A 929 26.19 45.18 -23.61
CA HIS A 929 26.17 46.24 -24.62
C HIS A 929 27.07 45.86 -25.79
N VAL A 930 26.55 45.84 -27.01
CA VAL A 930 27.32 45.66 -28.25
C VAL A 930 27.55 47.04 -28.85
N HIS A 931 28.67 47.67 -28.50
CA HIS A 931 28.91 49.09 -28.72
C HIS A 931 30.22 49.36 -29.48
N SER A 932 30.17 50.34 -30.38
CA SER A 932 31.32 50.91 -31.07
C SER A 932 31.45 52.40 -30.73
N PRO A 933 32.63 52.89 -30.31
CA PRO A 933 32.84 54.32 -30.02
C PRO A 933 32.55 55.24 -31.22
N THR A 934 32.67 54.74 -32.45
CA THR A 934 32.45 55.51 -33.69
C THR A 934 31.08 55.27 -34.31
N LEU A 935 30.51 54.06 -34.17
CA LEU A 935 29.25 53.66 -34.82
C LEU A 935 28.04 53.60 -33.88
N GLY A 936 28.25 53.77 -32.57
CA GLY A 936 27.19 53.70 -31.57
C GLY A 936 26.83 52.27 -31.13
N MET A 937 25.64 52.10 -30.56
CA MET A 937 25.14 50.82 -30.05
C MET A 937 24.51 50.01 -31.19
N ALA A 938 24.99 48.78 -31.44
CA ALA A 938 24.33 47.84 -32.33
C ALA A 938 23.16 47.15 -31.64
N THR A 939 23.36 46.61 -30.44
CA THR A 939 22.30 45.98 -29.65
C THR A 939 22.66 46.00 -28.18
N GLN A 940 21.66 45.98 -27.30
CA GLN A 940 21.87 45.93 -25.85
C GLN A 940 20.80 45.08 -25.17
N GLN A 941 21.17 44.45 -24.06
CA GLN A 941 20.22 43.76 -23.19
C GLN A 941 20.52 44.03 -21.72
N ASP A 942 19.57 44.69 -21.06
CA ASP A 942 19.59 45.01 -19.64
C ASP A 942 18.49 44.23 -18.93
N ALA A 943 18.86 43.29 -18.06
CA ALA A 943 17.93 42.46 -17.31
C ALA A 943 18.56 41.99 -15.99
N PRO A 944 17.78 41.78 -14.92
CA PRO A 944 18.26 41.06 -13.75
C PRO A 944 18.73 39.65 -14.15
N PRO A 945 19.69 39.03 -13.45
CA PRO A 945 20.15 37.69 -13.79
C PRO A 945 19.01 36.66 -13.84
N LEU A 946 19.04 35.82 -14.88
CA LEU A 946 17.98 34.87 -15.25
C LEU A 946 16.59 35.52 -15.39
N ASP A 947 16.54 36.74 -15.97
CA ASP A 947 15.32 37.53 -16.16
C ASP A 947 14.54 37.78 -14.87
N GLY A 948 15.25 37.84 -13.72
CA GLY A 948 14.65 38.00 -12.40
C GLY A 948 14.33 36.67 -11.69
N GLY A 949 14.57 35.53 -12.34
CA GLY A 949 14.45 34.21 -11.72
C GLY A 949 15.52 33.90 -10.67
N ASN A 950 16.66 34.61 -10.68
CA ASN A 950 17.71 34.44 -9.68
C ASN A 950 18.40 35.78 -9.36
N PRO A 951 17.68 36.68 -8.67
CA PRO A 951 18.18 38.02 -8.37
C PRO A 951 19.41 37.95 -7.46
N THR A 952 20.30 38.94 -7.56
CA THR A 952 21.63 38.90 -6.92
C THR A 952 21.59 38.91 -5.39
N SER A 953 20.52 39.43 -4.77
CA SER A 953 20.29 39.30 -3.33
C SER A 953 19.99 37.86 -2.88
N SER A 954 19.57 36.99 -3.81
CA SER A 954 19.27 35.58 -3.52
C SER A 954 20.46 34.63 -3.77
N TRP A 955 21.60 35.17 -4.18
CA TRP A 955 22.80 34.37 -4.46
C TRP A 955 23.35 33.77 -3.16
N VAL A 956 23.72 32.49 -3.23
CA VAL A 956 24.26 31.74 -2.08
C VAL A 956 25.73 31.47 -2.31
N ALA A 957 26.57 31.62 -1.29
CA ALA A 957 28.00 31.34 -1.37
C ALA A 957 28.27 29.93 -1.95
N GLY A 958 29.09 29.86 -3.00
CA GLY A 958 29.40 28.61 -3.70
C GLY A 958 28.42 28.24 -4.82
N GLU A 959 27.32 28.95 -5.03
CA GLU A 959 26.39 28.74 -6.14
C GLU A 959 27.04 29.08 -7.49
N GLN A 960 26.87 28.22 -8.49
CA GLN A 960 27.28 28.47 -9.87
C GLN A 960 26.05 28.75 -10.71
N ILE A 961 26.02 29.89 -11.41
CA ILE A 961 24.86 30.36 -12.16
C ILE A 961 25.25 30.45 -13.62
N VAL A 962 24.45 29.83 -14.48
CA VAL A 962 24.64 29.86 -15.94
C VAL A 962 23.44 30.55 -16.55
N GLU A 963 23.69 31.64 -17.27
CA GLU A 963 22.66 32.45 -17.92
C GLU A 963 22.94 32.52 -19.41
N THR A 964 21.89 32.40 -20.23
CA THR A 964 21.98 32.58 -21.68
C THR A 964 21.26 33.87 -22.08
N VAL A 965 21.97 34.72 -22.81
CA VAL A 965 21.59 36.06 -23.26
C VAL A 965 21.52 36.03 -24.79
N VAL A 966 20.40 36.47 -25.36
CA VAL A 966 20.17 36.45 -26.81
C VAL A 966 20.21 37.88 -27.33
N LEU A 967 21.17 38.15 -28.21
CA LEU A 967 21.50 39.47 -28.73
C LEU A 967 21.25 39.48 -30.26
N PRO A 968 20.04 39.85 -30.71
CA PRO A 968 19.77 40.01 -32.13
C PRO A 968 20.53 41.23 -32.67
N ILE A 969 21.15 41.09 -33.84
CA ILE A 969 21.80 42.19 -34.56
C ILE A 969 20.73 42.86 -35.44
N PRO A 970 20.42 44.15 -35.24
CA PRO A 970 19.42 44.85 -36.03
C PRO A 970 19.76 44.87 -37.52
N LEU A 971 18.73 44.91 -38.37
CA LEU A 971 18.88 44.95 -39.82
C LEU A 971 19.54 46.24 -40.33
N ASP A 972 19.51 47.30 -39.52
CA ASP A 972 20.11 48.61 -39.79
C ASP A 972 21.46 48.83 -39.10
N ALA A 973 22.03 47.78 -38.48
CA ALA A 973 23.35 47.84 -37.87
C ALA A 973 24.41 48.18 -38.94
N GLN A 974 25.23 49.21 -38.66
CA GLN A 974 26.29 49.64 -39.58
C GLN A 974 27.43 48.62 -39.62
N PRO A 975 28.01 48.33 -40.79
CA PRO A 975 29.19 47.48 -40.87
C PRO A 975 30.38 48.07 -40.10
N GLY A 976 31.06 47.25 -39.30
CA GLY A 976 32.22 47.67 -38.53
C GLY A 976 32.50 46.86 -37.28
N GLU A 977 33.49 47.29 -36.51
CA GLU A 977 33.91 46.63 -35.27
C GLU A 977 33.08 47.11 -34.07
N TYR A 978 32.51 46.16 -33.34
CA TYR A 978 31.74 46.37 -32.11
C TYR A 978 32.34 45.55 -30.97
N THR A 979 32.35 46.12 -29.77
CA THR A 979 32.78 45.40 -28.55
C THR A 979 31.56 44.99 -27.73
N ILE A 980 31.56 43.74 -27.26
CA ILE A 980 30.58 43.21 -26.31
C ILE A 980 31.07 43.51 -24.89
N TRP A 981 30.39 44.42 -24.19
CA TRP A 981 30.67 44.81 -22.83
C TRP A 981 29.72 44.14 -21.85
N PHE A 982 30.26 43.72 -20.70
CA PHE A 982 29.50 43.23 -19.55
C PHE A 982 29.66 44.16 -18.36
N GLY A 983 28.57 44.39 -17.65
CA GLY A 983 28.62 44.92 -16.29
C GLY A 983 27.28 44.78 -15.57
N MET A 984 27.22 45.32 -14.37
CA MET A 984 26.02 45.30 -13.53
C MET A 984 25.83 46.66 -12.86
N TYR A 985 24.59 47.05 -12.61
CA TYR A 985 24.24 48.29 -11.91
C TYR A 985 23.05 48.11 -10.97
N ASP A 986 22.99 48.93 -9.93
CA ASP A 986 21.83 49.02 -9.04
C ASP A 986 20.72 49.80 -9.77
N PRO A 987 19.57 49.18 -10.08
CA PRO A 987 18.49 49.85 -10.81
C PRO A 987 17.84 50.99 -10.03
N GLY A 988 18.00 51.04 -8.69
CA GLY A 988 17.41 52.08 -7.86
C GLY A 988 18.13 53.43 -7.93
N ASN A 989 19.43 53.45 -8.26
CA ASN A 989 20.24 54.67 -8.31
C ASN A 989 21.18 54.77 -9.54
N GLY A 990 21.26 53.73 -10.37
CA GLY A 990 22.12 53.68 -11.56
C GLY A 990 23.61 53.44 -11.28
N ALA A 991 24.02 53.23 -10.04
CA ALA A 991 25.42 53.02 -9.68
C ALA A 991 25.91 51.65 -10.16
N ARG A 992 27.06 51.63 -10.84
CA ARG A 992 27.66 50.38 -11.33
C ARG A 992 28.29 49.57 -10.20
N ALA A 993 28.09 48.25 -10.23
CA ALA A 993 28.75 47.32 -9.32
C ALA A 993 30.27 47.36 -9.55
N PRO A 994 31.11 47.51 -8.50
CA PRO A 994 32.56 47.52 -8.66
C PRO A 994 33.05 46.22 -9.30
N LEU A 995 33.76 46.31 -10.44
CA LEU A 995 34.37 45.15 -11.07
C LEU A 995 35.89 45.18 -10.86
N HIS A 996 36.49 44.05 -10.51
CA HIS A 996 37.94 43.90 -10.37
C HIS A 996 38.45 42.76 -11.24
N ASP A 997 39.66 42.91 -11.77
CA ASP A 997 40.35 41.83 -12.47
C ASP A 997 40.86 40.73 -11.52
N ALA A 998 41.49 39.70 -12.09
CA ALA A 998 42.04 38.58 -11.33
C ALA A 998 43.16 38.97 -10.34
N SER A 999 43.78 40.14 -10.51
CA SER A 999 44.80 40.68 -9.60
C SER A 999 44.22 41.59 -8.51
N GLY A 1000 42.91 41.83 -8.54
CA GLY A 1000 42.20 42.69 -7.60
C GLY A 1000 42.25 44.17 -7.96
N GLN A 1001 42.67 44.55 -9.18
CA GLN A 1001 42.66 45.93 -9.63
C GLN A 1001 41.27 46.31 -10.18
N PRO A 1002 40.75 47.52 -9.89
CA PRO A 1002 39.44 47.94 -10.39
C PRO A 1002 39.47 48.12 -11.91
N LEU A 1003 38.41 47.67 -12.58
CA LEU A 1003 38.23 47.83 -14.02
C LEU A 1003 37.66 49.22 -14.34
N GLN A 1004 38.13 49.80 -15.44
CA GLN A 1004 37.66 51.09 -15.93
C GLN A 1004 36.13 51.05 -16.20
N ASP A 1005 35.43 52.10 -15.77
CA ASP A 1005 33.98 52.27 -15.88
C ASP A 1005 33.14 51.12 -15.29
N ASN A 1006 33.74 50.29 -14.42
CA ASN A 1006 33.11 49.11 -13.82
C ASN A 1006 32.46 48.18 -14.86
N GLN A 1007 33.13 47.99 -16.00
CA GLN A 1007 32.70 47.09 -17.06
C GLN A 1007 33.85 46.21 -17.55
N PHE A 1008 33.51 45.06 -18.11
CA PHE A 1008 34.47 44.09 -18.63
C PHE A 1008 34.24 43.84 -20.12
N LYS A 1009 35.32 43.84 -20.90
CA LYS A 1009 35.31 43.52 -22.32
C LYS A 1009 35.22 42.00 -22.50
N LEU A 1010 34.07 41.49 -22.95
CA LEU A 1010 33.90 40.06 -23.22
C LEU A 1010 34.57 39.66 -24.54
N SER A 1011 34.17 40.29 -25.65
CA SER A 1011 34.67 39.96 -26.99
C SER A 1011 34.56 41.15 -27.94
N VAL A 1012 35.20 41.04 -29.10
CA VAL A 1012 35.04 41.93 -30.24
C VAL A 1012 34.39 41.16 -31.38
N ILE A 1013 33.42 41.78 -32.05
CA ILE A 1013 32.77 41.25 -33.24
C ILE A 1013 32.83 42.27 -34.38
N THR A 1014 32.77 41.80 -35.62
CA THR A 1014 32.66 42.59 -36.84
C THR A 1014 31.29 42.32 -37.46
N ILE A 1015 30.52 43.38 -37.70
CA ILE A 1015 29.29 43.33 -38.48
C ILE A 1015 29.65 43.59 -39.94
N GLU A 1016 29.28 42.68 -40.85
CA GLU A 1016 29.50 42.80 -42.31
C GLU A 1016 28.39 43.53 -43.06
#